data_AF-A0A1X7TEN0-F1
#
_entry.id   AF-A0A1X7TEN0-F1
#
_cell.length_a   1.000
_cell.length_b   1.000
_cell.length_c   1.000
_cell.angle_alpha   90.00
_cell.angle_beta   90.00
_cell.angle_gamma   90.00
#
_symmetry.space_group_name_H-M   'P 1'
#
loop_
_entity.id
_entity.type
_entity.pdbx_description
1 polymer ?
#
loop_
_entity_poly.entity_id
_entity_poly.type
_entity_poly.pdbx_seq_one_letter_code
_entity_poly.pdbx_strand_id
1 'polypeptide(L)'
;MEETSAYERALKEQGSADVAYARLMLLGSAGTGKTSLKRSLMEEPFNPHTTSTIVSDVSSVRPFGHEWQTMRGNKWSEATEEDEIEELAHLFKSIHWRPSSYHPSESSLYHSLDLGDTCTSAKAPDLDAKIHIKSLLRRVDSYDTTAELLVQPFLHIWDCGGQPVFLEILPAFLTPRTMFLLLFDASKDFRERWQSRQNTRDGKVLFGEVVNESTSHLMAKWMSAIHSHLIKHSKNDTSSPSIYCIGSRGDKLHDKGKEEVKKKTLSLCSKREFPNVSREVLIIDNTTSGKGKEEDPNITKLREKIDKFITNLVVPTPVNWVLFRKVLQELKQNIISVPYAIAIGVACHIRAADVSEVLIFYHELGVLLYYPQIEGLKNRVILSPKWFVDTIGKVFTLEGCEKGINWQKLLRNNGILVQPLYKEVWRSSGIGPEGIIELLVHFRLAAQVQTELYDSRFKQYFLPAVLPGYTGDPNEVRPGYKLRASPVHITFSTGYVPPGFFTRLATAVAANPNVKLNFDNVYTAAPTAGFFDRLAIAMKLRSKIKRKSIYRNRACFSYGCNFDDFFLTDINDAIQVDVLRYVPESSRLVSFKSVCQDILKLLRKCSDEVENTLYGYHGHNSAQSSSRDVRYVCECESSSSNKVHYIKVDAEKQTCSDPVYCHKVRRARSLTQRESMWFEGEFKDKLPFLKYLFFGVGLFSLIILLILIGFLLGTGLVNINSTTADKENILTIGHLREALDVLENGHFPSNKWSNLGLSLGLLNPKLDAIENNYPKDSERCLQKCLTLWLTEDIEATWSKLADAVDKTGEKAVAAYIRIRKVKNKSEL
;
A
#
# COMPACT_ATOMS: atom_id res chain seq x y z
N MET A 1 -38.69 -26.48 -9.99
CA MET A 1 -37.51 -27.18 -10.53
C MET A 1 -36.33 -26.25 -10.31
N GLU A 2 -35.49 -26.53 -9.33
CA GLU A 2 -34.23 -25.79 -9.16
C GLU A 2 -33.40 -25.96 -10.43
N GLU A 3 -33.04 -24.85 -11.04
CA GLU A 3 -32.22 -24.82 -12.25
C GLU A 3 -30.83 -25.37 -11.89
N THR A 4 -30.56 -26.61 -12.28
CA THR A 4 -29.27 -27.28 -12.02
C THR A 4 -28.16 -26.50 -12.72
N SER A 5 -27.09 -26.11 -12.01
CA SER A 5 -25.97 -25.33 -12.57
C SER A 5 -25.39 -25.99 -13.83
N ALA A 6 -24.82 -25.21 -14.77
CA ALA A 6 -24.29 -25.81 -16.00
C ALA A 6 -23.16 -26.79 -15.68
N TYR A 7 -22.39 -26.51 -14.63
CA TYR A 7 -21.37 -27.42 -14.08
C TYR A 7 -21.93 -28.79 -13.67
N GLU A 8 -22.94 -28.84 -12.79
CA GLU A 8 -23.53 -30.11 -12.32
C GLU A 8 -24.15 -30.92 -13.46
N ARG A 9 -24.76 -30.23 -14.42
CA ARG A 9 -25.35 -30.84 -15.61
C ARG A 9 -24.27 -31.44 -16.52
N ALA A 10 -23.21 -30.69 -16.79
CA ALA A 10 -22.10 -31.14 -17.62
C ALA A 10 -21.39 -32.36 -17.00
N LEU A 11 -21.21 -32.40 -15.67
CA LEU A 11 -20.66 -33.58 -14.98
C LEU A 11 -21.52 -34.84 -15.18
N LYS A 12 -22.85 -34.71 -15.12
CA LYS A 12 -23.77 -35.85 -15.32
C LYS A 12 -23.81 -36.33 -16.77
N GLU A 13 -23.76 -35.39 -17.72
CA GLU A 13 -23.91 -35.70 -19.15
C GLU A 13 -22.60 -36.19 -19.81
N GLN A 14 -21.44 -35.70 -19.36
CA GLN A 14 -20.16 -35.85 -20.07
C GLN A 14 -19.16 -36.73 -19.32
N GLY A 15 -19.48 -37.10 -18.07
CA GLY A 15 -18.50 -37.65 -17.14
C GLY A 15 -17.52 -36.57 -16.62
N SER A 16 -16.59 -36.99 -15.79
CA SER A 16 -15.61 -36.10 -15.15
C SER A 16 -14.20 -36.64 -15.25
N ALA A 17 -13.25 -35.72 -15.35
CA ALA A 17 -11.85 -35.99 -15.10
C ALA A 17 -11.41 -35.25 -13.83
N ASP A 18 -10.64 -35.92 -12.99
CA ASP A 18 -10.08 -35.32 -11.79
C ASP A 18 -8.87 -34.46 -12.16
N VAL A 19 -9.00 -33.14 -11.96
CA VAL A 19 -7.93 -32.18 -12.30
C VAL A 19 -7.59 -31.35 -11.08
N ALA A 20 -6.32 -31.37 -10.67
CA ALA A 20 -5.83 -30.45 -9.67
C ALA A 20 -5.52 -29.10 -10.31
N TYR A 21 -6.13 -28.02 -9.82
CA TYR A 21 -5.79 -26.66 -10.22
C TYR A 21 -5.10 -25.96 -9.04
N ALA A 22 -3.78 -25.79 -9.15
CA ALA A 22 -2.97 -25.25 -8.09
C ALA A 22 -2.14 -24.05 -8.58
N ARG A 23 -2.01 -23.05 -7.70
CA ARG A 23 -1.09 -21.93 -7.90
C ARG A 23 -0.09 -21.88 -6.75
N LEU A 24 1.17 -21.67 -7.09
CA LEU A 24 2.25 -21.40 -6.14
C LEU A 24 2.70 -19.96 -6.33
N MET A 25 2.46 -19.09 -5.35
CA MET A 25 2.89 -17.69 -5.40
C MET A 25 4.13 -17.45 -4.52
N LEU A 26 5.23 -17.01 -5.15
CA LEU A 26 6.45 -16.61 -4.47
C LEU A 26 6.39 -15.12 -4.14
N LEU A 27 6.36 -14.78 -2.85
CA LEU A 27 6.23 -13.41 -2.36
C LEU A 27 7.45 -13.02 -1.53
N GLY A 28 7.84 -11.74 -1.58
CA GLY A 28 8.98 -11.22 -0.82
C GLY A 28 9.71 -10.12 -1.58
N SER A 29 10.59 -9.39 -0.90
CA SER A 29 11.33 -8.27 -1.50
C SER A 29 12.29 -8.72 -2.62
N ALA A 30 12.67 -7.79 -3.50
CA ALA A 30 13.57 -8.10 -4.60
C ALA A 30 14.96 -8.51 -4.10
N GLY A 31 15.48 -9.63 -4.60
CA GLY A 31 16.80 -10.17 -4.22
C GLY A 31 16.82 -11.14 -3.04
N THR A 32 15.65 -11.57 -2.54
CA THR A 32 15.50 -12.60 -1.49
C THR A 32 15.58 -14.05 -1.99
N GLY A 33 15.92 -14.27 -3.27
CA GLY A 33 16.10 -15.63 -3.80
C GLY A 33 14.83 -16.32 -4.32
N LYS A 34 13.76 -15.59 -4.66
CA LYS A 34 12.52 -16.17 -5.26
C LYS A 34 12.79 -16.98 -6.52
N THR A 35 13.48 -16.38 -7.49
CA THR A 35 13.85 -17.06 -8.73
C THR A 35 14.82 -18.22 -8.48
N SER A 36 15.73 -18.11 -7.51
CA SER A 36 16.60 -19.22 -7.10
C SER A 36 15.82 -20.37 -6.47
N LEU A 37 14.80 -20.09 -5.66
CA LEU A 37 13.92 -21.10 -5.08
C LEU A 37 13.09 -21.78 -6.17
N LYS A 38 12.53 -21.04 -7.14
CA LYS A 38 11.85 -21.61 -8.31
C LYS A 38 12.76 -22.64 -8.99
N ARG A 39 14.00 -22.25 -9.32
CA ARG A 39 15.02 -23.16 -9.91
C ARG A 39 15.27 -24.38 -9.03
N SER A 40 15.35 -24.20 -7.71
CA SER A 40 15.48 -25.31 -6.78
C SER A 40 14.30 -26.27 -6.80
N LEU A 41 13.06 -25.78 -6.86
CA LEU A 41 11.90 -26.66 -7.02
C LEU A 41 11.98 -27.49 -8.31
N MET A 42 12.55 -26.92 -9.38
CA MET A 42 12.80 -27.59 -10.67
C MET A 42 14.05 -28.48 -10.69
N GLU A 43 14.75 -28.66 -9.56
CA GLU A 43 16.04 -29.37 -9.48
C GLU A 43 17.15 -28.82 -10.41
N GLU A 44 17.06 -27.54 -10.77
CA GLU A 44 18.07 -26.90 -11.58
C GLU A 44 19.29 -26.51 -10.73
N PRO A 45 20.51 -26.56 -11.29
CA PRO A 45 21.70 -26.07 -10.60
C PRO A 45 21.58 -24.60 -10.19
N PHE A 46 22.16 -24.28 -9.04
CA PHE A 46 22.23 -22.90 -8.55
C PHE A 46 22.96 -22.00 -9.56
N ASN A 47 22.35 -20.86 -9.89
CA ASN A 47 22.94 -19.85 -10.74
C ASN A 47 23.11 -18.53 -9.97
N PRO A 48 24.35 -18.10 -9.64
CA PRO A 48 24.61 -16.87 -8.90
C PRO A 48 24.29 -15.60 -9.71
N HIS A 49 24.22 -15.70 -11.04
CA HIS A 49 23.95 -14.60 -11.97
C HIS A 49 22.48 -14.57 -12.44
N THR A 50 21.58 -15.23 -11.70
CA THR A 50 20.15 -15.19 -12.02
C THR A 50 19.65 -13.75 -12.07
N THR A 51 19.10 -13.35 -13.21
CA THR A 51 18.52 -12.02 -13.43
C THR A 51 17.30 -11.83 -12.56
N SER A 52 17.12 -10.64 -11.99
CA SER A 52 15.97 -10.36 -11.14
C SER A 52 14.69 -10.21 -11.95
N THR A 53 13.62 -10.85 -11.50
CA THR A 53 12.27 -10.69 -12.04
C THR A 53 11.82 -9.24 -11.88
N ILE A 54 11.58 -8.55 -13.00
CA ILE A 54 11.19 -7.14 -13.01
C ILE A 54 9.69 -7.00 -12.76
N VAL A 55 8.86 -7.75 -13.49
CA VAL A 55 7.39 -7.67 -13.40
C VAL A 55 6.84 -8.98 -12.86
N SER A 56 6.86 -10.03 -13.67
CA SER A 56 6.43 -11.36 -13.26
C SER A 56 7.10 -12.44 -14.10
N ASP A 57 7.37 -13.57 -13.48
CA ASP A 57 7.72 -14.80 -14.18
C ASP A 57 6.78 -15.94 -13.78
N VAL A 58 5.78 -16.19 -14.63
CA VAL A 58 4.79 -17.24 -14.42
C VAL A 58 5.13 -18.43 -15.33
N SER A 59 5.38 -19.60 -14.74
CA SER A 59 5.56 -20.85 -15.48
C SER A 59 4.43 -21.82 -15.22
N SER A 60 3.99 -22.52 -16.27
CA SER A 60 3.18 -23.74 -16.14
C SER A 60 4.11 -24.91 -15.91
N VAL A 61 3.97 -25.60 -14.79
CA VAL A 61 4.88 -26.65 -14.33
C VAL A 61 4.12 -27.94 -14.13
N ARG A 62 4.73 -29.05 -14.52
CA ARG A 62 4.23 -30.39 -14.23
C ARG A 62 4.99 -30.91 -12.99
N PRO A 63 4.31 -31.04 -11.83
CA PRO A 63 4.91 -31.62 -10.63
C PRO A 63 5.17 -33.12 -10.82
N PHE A 64 6.10 -33.68 -10.05
CA PHE A 64 6.40 -35.10 -10.04
C PHE A 64 5.71 -35.79 -8.85
N GLY A 65 5.09 -36.96 -9.06
CA GLY A 65 4.75 -37.91 -7.99
C GLY A 65 3.27 -38.32 -7.84
N HIS A 66 3.08 -39.65 -7.69
CA HIS A 66 1.86 -40.46 -7.49
C HIS A 66 0.74 -40.35 -8.53
N GLU A 67 0.32 -41.49 -9.09
CA GLU A 67 -0.76 -41.70 -10.10
C GLU A 67 -0.68 -40.93 -11.43
N TRP A 68 -0.23 -39.67 -11.49
CA TRP A 68 -0.24 -38.83 -12.69
C TRP A 68 1.10 -38.85 -13.46
N GLN A 69 1.62 -40.03 -13.80
CA GLN A 69 2.96 -40.18 -14.40
C GLN A 69 3.13 -39.40 -15.71
N THR A 70 4.06 -38.43 -15.75
CA THR A 70 4.67 -37.98 -17.00
C THR A 70 5.70 -39.02 -17.44
N MET A 71 5.61 -39.51 -18.67
CA MET A 71 6.49 -40.58 -19.22
C MET A 71 7.97 -40.17 -19.40
N ARG A 72 8.42 -38.99 -18.92
CA ARG A 72 9.71 -38.38 -19.26
C ARG A 72 10.65 -38.02 -18.09
N GLY A 73 10.44 -38.52 -16.88
CA GLY A 73 11.50 -38.53 -15.85
C GLY A 73 11.06 -38.31 -14.41
N ASN A 74 12.04 -38.25 -13.50
CA ASN A 74 11.83 -38.20 -12.04
C ASN A 74 11.91 -36.78 -11.46
N LYS A 75 11.57 -35.75 -12.24
CA LYS A 75 11.80 -34.33 -11.88
C LYS A 75 10.66 -33.44 -12.35
N TRP A 76 10.51 -32.28 -11.71
CA TRP A 76 9.58 -31.24 -12.17
C TRP A 76 10.09 -30.64 -13.49
N SER A 77 9.20 -30.42 -14.44
CA SER A 77 9.54 -29.81 -15.74
C SER A 77 8.48 -28.80 -16.16
N GLU A 78 8.90 -27.80 -16.95
CA GLU A 78 7.92 -26.94 -17.63
C GLU A 78 7.15 -27.77 -18.66
N ALA A 79 5.85 -27.51 -18.79
CA ALA A 79 5.02 -28.20 -19.77
C ALA A 79 5.47 -27.82 -21.20
N THR A 80 5.79 -28.82 -22.02
CA THR A 80 6.15 -28.60 -23.44
C THR A 80 4.91 -28.64 -24.35
N GLU A 81 5.07 -28.25 -25.61
CA GLU A 81 3.97 -28.30 -26.57
C GLU A 81 3.59 -29.75 -26.92
N GLU A 82 4.58 -30.62 -27.06
CA GLU A 82 4.39 -32.05 -27.34
C GLU A 82 3.62 -32.74 -26.21
N ASP A 83 3.97 -32.40 -24.98
CA ASP A 83 3.34 -32.81 -23.73
C ASP A 83 1.85 -32.45 -23.64
N GLU A 84 1.44 -31.31 -24.21
CA GLU A 84 0.05 -30.84 -24.24
C GLU A 84 -0.74 -31.54 -25.36
N ILE A 85 -0.11 -31.78 -26.52
CA ILE A 85 -0.70 -32.51 -27.65
C ILE A 85 -0.93 -33.98 -27.30
N GLU A 86 0.01 -34.61 -26.58
CA GLU A 86 -0.12 -36.00 -26.14
C GLU A 86 -1.34 -36.17 -25.22
N GLU A 87 -1.51 -35.30 -24.24
CA GLU A 87 -2.67 -35.31 -23.34
C GLU A 87 -3.98 -35.04 -24.09
N LEU A 88 -3.97 -34.10 -25.04
CA LEU A 88 -5.09 -33.86 -25.95
C LEU A 88 -5.45 -35.12 -26.76
N ALA A 89 -4.46 -35.85 -27.26
CA ALA A 89 -4.67 -37.08 -28.03
C ALA A 89 -5.33 -38.17 -27.20
N HIS A 90 -4.92 -38.32 -25.93
CA HIS A 90 -5.58 -39.19 -24.99
C HIS A 90 -7.04 -38.78 -24.76
N LEU A 91 -7.30 -37.49 -24.52
CA LEU A 91 -8.67 -36.99 -24.29
C LEU A 91 -9.58 -37.28 -25.48
N PHE A 92 -9.14 -36.97 -26.71
CA PHE A 92 -9.91 -37.25 -27.92
C PHE A 92 -10.25 -38.74 -28.08
N LYS A 93 -9.31 -39.65 -27.81
CA LYS A 93 -9.53 -41.10 -27.87
C LYS A 93 -10.51 -41.59 -26.80
N SER A 94 -10.35 -41.16 -25.55
CA SER A 94 -11.19 -41.61 -24.43
C SER A 94 -12.67 -41.24 -24.59
N ILE A 95 -12.95 -40.03 -25.10
CA ILE A 95 -14.30 -39.50 -25.28
C ILE A 95 -14.97 -40.12 -26.52
N HIS A 96 -14.26 -40.97 -27.29
CA HIS A 96 -14.67 -41.39 -28.63
C HIS A 96 -15.07 -40.16 -29.47
N TRP A 97 -14.30 -39.08 -29.34
CA TRP A 97 -14.65 -37.80 -29.94
C TRP A 97 -14.74 -37.98 -31.45
N ARG A 98 -15.96 -37.88 -31.99
CA ARG A 98 -16.19 -37.83 -33.42
C ARG A 98 -16.42 -36.35 -33.75
N PRO A 99 -15.68 -35.75 -34.70
CA PRO A 99 -16.06 -34.44 -35.22
C PRO A 99 -17.51 -34.58 -35.67
N SER A 100 -18.43 -33.94 -34.97
CA SER A 100 -19.84 -34.23 -35.15
C SER A 100 -20.22 -34.11 -36.62
N SER A 101 -20.82 -35.16 -37.16
CA SER A 101 -21.59 -35.12 -38.40
C SER A 101 -22.91 -34.34 -38.25
N TYR A 102 -23.09 -33.60 -37.15
CA TYR A 102 -24.06 -32.53 -37.06
C TYR A 102 -23.61 -31.41 -38.02
N HIS A 103 -24.00 -31.58 -39.29
CA HIS A 103 -24.66 -30.50 -39.97
C HIS A 103 -25.90 -30.18 -39.12
N PRO A 104 -25.94 -29.09 -38.31
CA PRO A 104 -27.21 -28.38 -38.28
C PRO A 104 -27.42 -28.03 -39.75
N SER A 105 -28.50 -28.54 -40.35
CA SER A 105 -28.96 -28.03 -41.64
C SER A 105 -28.75 -26.53 -41.58
N GLU A 106 -28.04 -25.95 -42.55
CA GLU A 106 -27.65 -24.53 -42.57
C GLU A 106 -28.85 -23.59 -42.35
N SER A 107 -30.08 -24.11 -42.37
CA SER A 107 -31.35 -23.47 -42.08
C SER A 107 -31.75 -23.27 -40.61
N SER A 108 -31.19 -23.95 -39.59
CA SER A 108 -31.77 -23.91 -38.21
C SER A 108 -31.06 -22.97 -37.22
N LEU A 109 -29.86 -22.49 -37.54
CA LEU A 109 -29.13 -21.49 -36.73
C LEU A 109 -29.57 -20.04 -37.04
N TYR A 110 -30.18 -19.80 -38.19
CA TYR A 110 -30.64 -18.46 -38.59
C TYR A 110 -31.99 -18.06 -37.96
N HIS A 111 -32.74 -19.00 -37.38
CA HIS A 111 -34.07 -18.69 -36.83
C HIS A 111 -34.09 -18.36 -35.33
N SER A 112 -33.03 -18.63 -34.58
CA SER A 112 -32.96 -18.41 -33.12
C SER A 112 -32.13 -17.19 -32.69
N LEU A 113 -31.67 -16.37 -33.64
CA LEU A 113 -30.89 -15.15 -33.41
C LEU A 113 -31.63 -13.89 -33.89
N ASP A 114 -32.97 -13.85 -33.72
CA ASP A 114 -33.72 -12.61 -33.87
C ASP A 114 -33.50 -11.70 -32.65
N LEU A 115 -32.33 -11.07 -32.63
CA LEU A 115 -32.06 -9.84 -31.90
C LEU A 115 -31.55 -8.83 -32.93
N GLY A 116 -32.51 -8.16 -33.57
CA GLY A 116 -32.44 -6.80 -34.10
C GLY A 116 -31.19 -6.39 -34.88
N ASP A 117 -31.34 -6.28 -36.19
CA ASP A 117 -30.49 -5.60 -37.17
C ASP A 117 -29.42 -4.65 -36.60
N THR A 118 -28.17 -5.11 -36.53
CA THR A 118 -26.95 -4.40 -36.98
C THR A 118 -25.68 -5.20 -36.64
N CYS A 119 -25.13 -5.96 -37.60
CA CYS A 119 -23.67 -6.14 -37.86
C CYS A 119 -23.39 -7.35 -38.78
N THR A 120 -22.94 -7.07 -39.99
CA THR A 120 -22.53 -8.03 -41.04
C THR A 120 -21.12 -8.64 -40.84
N SER A 121 -20.68 -8.95 -39.61
CA SER A 121 -19.30 -9.44 -39.35
C SER A 121 -19.15 -10.82 -38.69
N ALA A 122 -20.23 -11.58 -38.47
CA ALA A 122 -20.19 -12.80 -37.63
C ALA A 122 -19.74 -14.11 -38.32
N LYS A 123 -19.45 -14.13 -39.63
CA LYS A 123 -19.12 -15.38 -40.36
C LYS A 123 -17.66 -15.84 -40.31
N ALA A 124 -16.71 -14.93 -40.07
CA ALA A 124 -15.27 -15.26 -40.09
C ALA A 124 -14.76 -16.09 -38.87
N PRO A 125 -15.18 -15.82 -37.61
CA PRO A 125 -14.60 -16.47 -36.44
C PRO A 125 -14.89 -17.98 -36.34
N ASP A 126 -16.06 -18.44 -36.81
CA ASP A 126 -16.46 -19.85 -36.80
C ASP A 126 -15.59 -20.70 -37.75
N LEU A 127 -15.23 -20.14 -38.91
CA LEU A 127 -14.37 -20.82 -39.87
C LEU A 127 -12.94 -20.97 -39.34
N ASP A 128 -12.38 -19.93 -38.72
CA ASP A 128 -11.04 -19.94 -38.15
C ASP A 128 -10.90 -20.90 -36.96
N ALA A 129 -11.93 -20.98 -36.10
CA ALA A 129 -11.98 -21.94 -34.98
C ALA A 129 -11.99 -23.38 -35.50
N LYS A 130 -12.86 -23.66 -36.48
CA LYS A 130 -12.95 -24.99 -37.11
C LYS A 130 -11.66 -25.39 -37.81
N ILE A 131 -10.96 -24.44 -38.45
CA ILE A 131 -9.65 -24.69 -39.07
C ILE A 131 -8.59 -25.03 -38.00
N HIS A 132 -8.53 -24.27 -36.90
CA HIS A 132 -7.58 -24.53 -35.81
C HIS A 132 -7.83 -25.90 -35.17
N ILE A 133 -9.08 -26.22 -34.85
CA ILE A 133 -9.44 -27.51 -34.26
C ILE A 133 -9.12 -28.64 -35.24
N LYS A 134 -9.43 -28.50 -36.54
CA LYS A 134 -9.03 -29.48 -37.57
C LYS A 134 -7.51 -29.64 -37.66
N SER A 135 -6.75 -28.55 -37.56
CA SER A 135 -5.29 -28.60 -37.56
C SER A 135 -4.75 -29.32 -36.32
N LEU A 136 -5.35 -29.09 -35.15
CA LEU A 136 -4.99 -29.76 -33.90
C LEU A 136 -5.29 -31.26 -33.97
N LEU A 137 -6.45 -31.63 -34.50
CA LEU A 137 -6.85 -33.04 -34.69
C LEU A 137 -5.86 -33.78 -35.58
N ARG A 138 -5.40 -33.16 -36.68
CA ARG A 138 -4.35 -33.77 -37.53
C ARG A 138 -3.04 -34.02 -36.79
N ARG A 139 -2.67 -33.15 -35.84
CA ARG A 139 -1.45 -33.29 -35.03
C ARG A 139 -1.62 -34.34 -33.94
N VAL A 140 -2.85 -34.53 -33.47
CA VAL A 140 -3.22 -35.55 -32.49
C VAL A 140 -3.28 -36.94 -33.13
N ASP A 141 -3.83 -37.05 -34.35
CA ASP A 141 -4.00 -38.32 -35.07
C ASP A 141 -2.67 -39.02 -35.40
N SER A 142 -1.53 -38.30 -35.35
CA SER A 142 -0.20 -38.88 -35.52
C SER A 142 0.35 -39.60 -34.29
N TYR A 143 -0.33 -39.53 -33.14
CA TYR A 143 0.08 -40.20 -31.90
C TYR A 143 -0.70 -41.51 -31.70
N ASP A 144 0.03 -42.63 -31.75
CA ASP A 144 -0.52 -43.94 -31.42
C ASP A 144 -0.32 -44.21 -29.92
N THR A 145 -1.39 -44.52 -29.19
CA THR A 145 -1.36 -44.55 -27.71
C THR A 145 -2.38 -45.52 -27.16
N THR A 146 -1.91 -46.41 -26.28
CA THR A 146 -2.61 -47.54 -25.67
C THR A 146 -2.77 -47.42 -24.15
N ALA A 147 -2.38 -46.29 -23.55
CA ALA A 147 -2.37 -46.09 -22.09
C ALA A 147 -3.66 -45.43 -21.55
N GLU A 148 -4.00 -45.74 -20.28
CA GLU A 148 -5.11 -45.15 -19.52
C GLU A 148 -5.01 -43.63 -19.39
N LEU A 149 -6.17 -42.97 -19.37
CA LEU A 149 -6.24 -41.51 -19.35
C LEU A 149 -6.01 -40.95 -17.94
N LEU A 150 -4.87 -40.31 -17.74
CA LEU A 150 -4.53 -39.60 -16.51
C LEU A 150 -4.45 -38.10 -16.81
N VAL A 151 -5.50 -37.35 -16.45
CA VAL A 151 -5.47 -35.90 -16.61
C VAL A 151 -4.51 -35.30 -15.59
N GLN A 152 -3.56 -34.53 -16.09
CA GLN A 152 -2.42 -34.07 -15.31
C GLN A 152 -2.80 -32.87 -14.42
N PRO A 153 -2.19 -32.73 -13.23
CA PRO A 153 -2.37 -31.56 -12.39
C PRO A 153 -1.87 -30.31 -13.11
N PHE A 154 -2.62 -29.23 -12.97
CA PHE A 154 -2.32 -27.92 -13.53
C PHE A 154 -1.72 -27.02 -12.44
N LEU A 155 -0.39 -26.94 -12.40
CA LEU A 155 0.35 -26.11 -11.44
C LEU A 155 0.95 -24.88 -12.12
N HIS A 156 0.56 -23.68 -11.65
CA HIS A 156 1.21 -22.43 -12.04
C HIS A 156 2.12 -21.90 -10.94
N ILE A 157 3.41 -21.75 -11.24
CA ILE A 157 4.35 -21.06 -10.35
C ILE A 157 4.44 -19.60 -10.77
N TRP A 158 4.08 -18.70 -9.85
CA TRP A 158 4.17 -17.25 -10.00
C TRP A 158 5.37 -16.72 -9.22
N ASP A 159 6.49 -16.48 -9.92
CA ASP A 159 7.60 -15.69 -9.39
C ASP A 159 7.32 -14.20 -9.63
N CYS A 160 6.84 -13.51 -8.60
CA CYS A 160 6.44 -12.11 -8.74
C CYS A 160 7.63 -11.16 -8.52
N GLY A 161 7.64 -10.02 -9.22
CA GLY A 161 8.58 -8.94 -8.94
C GLY A 161 8.51 -8.51 -7.47
N GLY A 162 9.68 -8.41 -6.82
CA GLY A 162 9.78 -8.00 -5.41
C GLY A 162 9.93 -6.50 -5.20
N GLN A 163 9.71 -5.69 -6.23
CA GLN A 163 9.80 -4.23 -6.17
C GLN A 163 8.56 -3.69 -5.43
N PRO A 164 8.70 -2.57 -4.69
CA PRO A 164 7.60 -2.03 -3.90
C PRO A 164 6.31 -1.83 -4.71
N VAL A 165 6.42 -1.32 -5.94
CA VAL A 165 5.29 -1.06 -6.84
C VAL A 165 4.46 -2.32 -7.12
N PHE A 166 5.13 -3.46 -7.35
CA PHE A 166 4.45 -4.72 -7.66
C PHE A 166 3.78 -5.32 -6.42
N LEU A 167 4.41 -5.19 -5.26
CA LEU A 167 3.83 -5.67 -4.00
C LEU A 167 2.49 -4.98 -3.66
N GLU A 168 2.28 -3.74 -4.12
CA GLU A 168 1.01 -3.01 -3.97
C GLU A 168 -0.11 -3.55 -4.88
N ILE A 169 0.20 -4.07 -6.06
CA ILE A 169 -0.81 -4.50 -7.04
C ILE A 169 -1.19 -5.97 -6.90
N LEU A 170 -0.25 -6.82 -6.46
CA LEU A 170 -0.41 -8.27 -6.31
C LEU A 170 -1.67 -8.72 -5.55
N PRO A 171 -2.17 -7.99 -4.53
CA PRO A 171 -3.43 -8.34 -3.87
C PRO A 171 -4.64 -8.48 -4.82
N ALA A 172 -4.64 -7.80 -5.98
CA ALA A 172 -5.71 -7.93 -6.98
C ALA A 172 -5.71 -9.27 -7.74
N PHE A 173 -4.64 -10.07 -7.62
CA PHE A 173 -4.47 -11.35 -8.32
C PHE A 173 -4.51 -12.56 -7.39
N LEU A 174 -4.80 -12.35 -6.10
CA LEU A 174 -4.90 -13.43 -5.12
C LEU A 174 -6.15 -14.28 -5.38
N THR A 175 -5.98 -15.61 -5.32
CA THR A 175 -7.09 -16.56 -5.44
C THR A 175 -7.02 -17.58 -4.30
N PRO A 176 -8.17 -18.14 -3.83
CA PRO A 176 -8.20 -19.05 -2.68
C PRO A 176 -7.38 -20.34 -2.85
N ARG A 177 -7.31 -20.88 -4.08
CA ARG A 177 -6.58 -22.12 -4.43
C ARG A 177 -5.08 -21.90 -4.66
N THR A 178 -4.44 -21.18 -3.75
CA THR A 178 -3.04 -20.78 -3.85
C THR A 178 -2.25 -21.17 -2.62
N MET A 179 -1.07 -21.76 -2.83
CA MET A 179 -0.03 -21.87 -1.80
C MET A 179 0.87 -20.62 -1.88
N PHE A 180 1.09 -19.97 -0.73
CA PHE A 180 1.91 -18.78 -0.61
C PHE A 180 3.25 -19.12 0.03
N LEU A 181 4.34 -18.87 -0.69
CA LEU A 181 5.71 -18.95 -0.15
C LEU A 181 6.19 -17.53 0.14
N LEU A 182 6.31 -17.17 1.42
CA LEU A 182 6.84 -15.89 1.88
C LEU A 182 8.35 -16.00 2.06
N LEU A 183 9.11 -15.48 1.10
CA LEU A 183 10.57 -15.53 1.08
C LEU A 183 11.20 -14.30 1.75
N PHE A 184 12.24 -14.56 2.54
CA PHE A 184 13.11 -13.55 3.13
C PHE A 184 14.58 -13.97 3.07
N ASP A 185 15.49 -13.01 3.26
CA ASP A 185 16.93 -13.25 3.35
C ASP A 185 17.27 -13.60 4.80
N ALA A 186 17.52 -14.88 5.10
CA ALA A 186 17.73 -15.35 6.47
C ALA A 186 19.05 -14.83 7.06
N SER A 187 19.98 -14.37 6.23
CA SER A 187 21.26 -13.82 6.67
C SER A 187 21.18 -12.35 7.14
N LYS A 188 19.99 -11.74 7.13
CA LYS A 188 19.77 -10.33 7.51
C LYS A 188 18.85 -10.21 8.72
N ASP A 189 18.94 -9.08 9.44
CA ASP A 189 17.99 -8.80 10.51
C ASP A 189 16.60 -8.45 9.92
N PHE A 190 15.57 -9.10 10.45
CA PHE A 190 14.18 -8.88 10.07
C PHE A 190 13.66 -7.47 10.38
N ARG A 191 14.29 -6.80 11.35
CA ARG A 191 13.92 -5.45 11.77
C ARG A 191 14.52 -4.38 10.88
N GLU A 192 15.49 -4.73 10.04
CA GLU A 192 16.07 -3.80 9.09
C GLU A 192 15.07 -3.46 7.98
N ARG A 193 15.12 -2.20 7.57
CA ARG A 193 14.41 -1.71 6.39
C ARG A 193 14.98 -2.38 5.15
N TRP A 194 14.11 -2.84 4.26
CA TRP A 194 14.55 -3.54 3.07
C TRP A 194 14.79 -2.58 1.89
N GLN A 195 15.70 -2.98 1.00
CA GLN A 195 16.01 -2.27 -0.24
C GLN A 195 15.95 -3.26 -1.39
N SER A 196 15.23 -2.88 -2.45
CA SER A 196 15.14 -3.72 -3.65
C SER A 196 16.52 -3.92 -4.26
N ARG A 197 16.97 -5.16 -4.41
CA ARG A 197 18.20 -5.52 -5.14
C ARG A 197 17.82 -6.18 -6.46
N GLN A 198 18.33 -5.64 -7.57
CA GLN A 198 18.06 -6.14 -8.92
C GLN A 198 19.38 -6.50 -9.62
N ASN A 199 19.51 -7.76 -10.04
CA ASN A 199 20.59 -8.22 -10.90
C ASN A 199 20.18 -8.06 -12.37
N THR A 200 20.97 -7.34 -13.15
CA THR A 200 20.75 -7.11 -14.57
C THR A 200 21.42 -8.19 -15.44
N ARG A 201 21.02 -8.27 -16.72
CA ARG A 201 21.57 -9.26 -17.69
C ARG A 201 23.07 -9.11 -17.91
N ASP A 202 23.62 -7.91 -17.76
CA ASP A 202 25.05 -7.60 -17.85
C ASP A 202 25.81 -7.82 -16.52
N GLY A 203 25.19 -8.48 -15.54
CA GLY A 203 25.82 -8.84 -14.26
C GLY A 203 25.95 -7.69 -13.26
N LYS A 204 25.39 -6.50 -13.55
CA LYS A 204 25.36 -5.38 -12.60
C LYS A 204 24.27 -5.56 -11.56
N VAL A 205 24.49 -4.98 -10.38
CA VAL A 205 23.52 -4.96 -9.29
C VAL A 205 23.02 -3.55 -9.11
N LEU A 206 21.72 -3.34 -9.36
CA LEU A 206 21.02 -2.08 -9.12
C LEU A 206 20.29 -2.14 -7.77
N PHE A 207 20.43 -1.08 -6.99
CA PHE A 207 19.72 -0.91 -5.73
C PHE A 207 18.59 0.10 -5.91
N GLY A 208 17.38 -0.29 -5.52
CA GLY A 208 16.23 0.59 -5.48
C GLY A 208 16.23 1.49 -4.24
N GLU A 209 15.09 2.13 -3.95
CA GLU A 209 14.94 2.90 -2.71
C GLU A 209 14.90 1.99 -1.46
N VAL A 210 15.34 2.54 -0.33
CA VAL A 210 15.15 1.92 0.98
C VAL A 210 13.76 2.27 1.48
N VAL A 211 12.84 1.30 1.50
CA VAL A 211 11.45 1.55 1.88
C VAL A 211 11.30 1.76 3.39
N ASN A 212 10.27 2.46 3.83
CA ASN A 212 9.97 2.70 5.25
C ASN A 212 9.27 1.50 5.92
N GLU A 213 9.76 0.30 5.62
CA GLU A 213 9.16 -0.96 6.06
C GLU A 213 10.28 -1.98 6.27
N SER A 214 10.20 -2.73 7.38
CA SER A 214 11.14 -3.83 7.63
C SER A 214 10.67 -5.14 7.02
N THR A 215 11.59 -6.09 6.85
CA THR A 215 11.26 -7.44 6.35
C THR A 215 10.15 -8.11 7.18
N SER A 216 10.19 -7.97 8.51
CA SER A 216 9.12 -8.50 9.38
C SER A 216 7.76 -7.85 9.14
N HIS A 217 7.71 -6.52 8.90
CA HIS A 217 6.46 -5.84 8.61
C HIS A 217 5.91 -6.30 7.27
N LEU A 218 6.74 -6.38 6.22
CA LEU A 218 6.32 -6.88 4.92
C LEU A 218 5.70 -8.29 5.02
N MET A 219 6.37 -9.21 5.71
CA MET A 219 5.87 -10.57 5.92
C MET A 219 4.54 -10.57 6.67
N ALA A 220 4.43 -9.81 7.77
CA ALA A 220 3.21 -9.75 8.56
C ALA A 220 2.04 -9.10 7.80
N LYS A 221 2.29 -8.07 7.00
CA LYS A 221 1.29 -7.47 6.11
C LYS A 221 0.78 -8.48 5.08
N TRP A 222 1.65 -9.28 4.46
CA TRP A 222 1.22 -10.34 3.54
C TRP A 222 0.41 -11.43 4.22
N MET A 223 0.82 -11.87 5.41
CA MET A 223 0.02 -12.82 6.22
C MET A 223 -1.35 -12.24 6.56
N SER A 224 -1.41 -10.95 6.94
CA SER A 224 -2.66 -10.23 7.18
C SER A 224 -3.55 -10.17 5.94
N ALA A 225 -2.98 -9.86 4.78
CA ALA A 225 -3.71 -9.82 3.53
C ALA A 225 -4.30 -11.19 3.19
N ILE A 226 -3.48 -12.25 3.20
CA ILE A 226 -3.93 -13.62 2.89
C ILE A 226 -5.00 -14.08 3.89
N HIS A 227 -4.81 -13.83 5.19
CA HIS A 227 -5.78 -14.19 6.22
C HIS A 227 -7.11 -13.45 6.05
N SER A 228 -7.05 -12.15 5.78
CA SER A 228 -8.26 -11.32 5.65
C SER A 228 -9.00 -11.57 4.34
N HIS A 229 -8.28 -11.81 3.24
CA HIS A 229 -8.87 -11.99 1.90
C HIS A 229 -9.30 -13.42 1.59
N LEU A 230 -8.58 -14.43 2.08
CA LEU A 230 -8.78 -15.81 1.63
C LEU A 230 -9.27 -16.74 2.74
N ILE A 231 -8.81 -16.56 3.98
CA ILE A 231 -9.11 -17.50 5.09
C ILE A 231 -10.46 -17.21 5.76
N LYS A 232 -10.86 -15.94 5.89
CA LYS A 232 -12.17 -15.60 6.50
C LYS A 232 -13.37 -16.02 5.64
N HIS A 233 -13.17 -16.17 4.33
CA HIS A 233 -14.22 -16.47 3.36
C HIS A 233 -14.41 -17.97 3.10
N SER A 234 -13.46 -18.82 3.49
CA SER A 234 -13.48 -20.28 3.20
C SER A 234 -14.08 -21.14 4.32
N LYS A 235 -15.05 -20.62 5.11
CA LYS A 235 -15.55 -21.31 6.34
C LYS A 235 -16.09 -22.74 6.13
N ASN A 236 -16.38 -23.13 4.89
CA ASN A 236 -16.92 -24.46 4.56
C ASN A 236 -16.00 -25.33 3.67
N ASP A 237 -14.80 -24.87 3.29
CA ASP A 237 -13.94 -25.62 2.35
C ASP A 237 -12.64 -26.13 3.00
N THR A 238 -12.33 -27.40 2.69
CA THR A 238 -11.05 -28.08 3.00
C THR A 238 -9.82 -27.45 2.33
N SER A 239 -10.00 -26.46 1.45
CA SER A 239 -8.96 -25.78 0.67
C SER A 239 -8.48 -24.45 1.26
N SER A 240 -8.16 -24.42 2.56
CA SER A 240 -7.58 -23.21 3.17
C SER A 240 -6.20 -22.89 2.55
N PRO A 241 -5.91 -21.63 2.22
CA PRO A 241 -4.61 -21.24 1.64
C PRO A 241 -3.48 -21.57 2.61
N SER A 242 -2.47 -22.27 2.11
CA SER A 242 -1.29 -22.64 2.90
C SER A 242 -0.20 -21.59 2.75
N ILE A 243 0.29 -21.05 3.86
CA ILE A 243 1.41 -20.11 3.89
C ILE A 243 2.64 -20.83 4.44
N TYR A 244 3.78 -20.69 3.77
CA TYR A 244 5.08 -21.14 4.24
C TYR A 244 6.06 -19.97 4.28
N CYS A 245 6.83 -19.87 5.35
CA CYS A 245 7.90 -18.88 5.44
C CYS A 245 9.23 -19.53 5.06
N ILE A 246 9.87 -19.00 4.03
CA ILE A 246 11.10 -19.57 3.48
C ILE A 246 12.25 -18.56 3.68
N GLY A 247 13.19 -18.92 4.55
CA GLY A 247 14.42 -18.17 4.72
C GLY A 247 15.47 -18.66 3.73
N SER A 248 15.80 -17.83 2.74
CA SER A 248 16.89 -18.10 1.79
C SER A 248 18.27 -17.85 2.42
N ARG A 249 19.33 -18.29 1.72
CA ARG A 249 20.74 -18.13 2.12
C ARG A 249 21.10 -18.85 3.42
N GLY A 250 20.57 -20.05 3.57
CA GLY A 250 20.92 -20.94 4.67
C GLY A 250 22.42 -21.27 4.73
N ASP A 251 23.14 -21.19 3.60
CA ASP A 251 24.61 -21.34 3.52
C ASP A 251 25.37 -20.35 4.40
N LYS A 252 24.79 -19.16 4.64
CA LYS A 252 25.42 -18.08 5.42
C LYS A 252 25.18 -18.20 6.93
N LEU A 253 24.44 -19.20 7.35
CA LEU A 253 24.05 -19.40 8.74
C LEU A 253 24.59 -20.73 9.25
N HIS A 254 25.21 -20.71 10.42
CA HIS A 254 25.46 -21.93 11.19
C HIS A 254 24.13 -22.48 11.75
N ASP A 255 24.10 -23.74 12.17
CA ASP A 255 22.87 -24.43 12.62
C ASP A 255 22.16 -23.71 13.76
N LYS A 256 22.92 -23.20 14.75
CA LYS A 256 22.36 -22.38 15.83
C LYS A 256 21.68 -21.10 15.29
N GLY A 257 22.28 -20.45 14.30
CA GLY A 257 21.74 -19.27 13.65
C GLY A 257 20.44 -19.58 12.88
N LYS A 258 20.39 -20.71 12.17
CA LYS A 258 19.17 -21.19 11.49
C LYS A 258 18.02 -21.38 12.49
N GLU A 259 18.29 -22.01 13.64
CA GLU A 259 17.28 -22.21 14.69
C GLU A 259 16.83 -20.91 15.36
N GLU A 260 17.73 -19.94 15.58
CA GLU A 260 17.38 -18.62 16.10
C GLU A 260 16.47 -17.85 15.14
N VAL A 261 16.81 -17.84 13.84
CA VAL A 261 16.00 -17.23 12.78
C VAL A 261 14.63 -17.90 12.69
N LYS A 262 14.59 -19.23 12.76
CA LYS A 262 13.36 -20.02 12.76
C LYS A 262 12.46 -19.66 13.94
N LYS A 263 13.00 -19.61 15.16
CA LYS A 263 12.26 -19.20 16.37
C LYS A 263 11.74 -17.76 16.28
N LYS A 264 12.55 -16.82 15.79
CA LYS A 264 12.14 -15.43 15.58
C LYS A 264 10.98 -15.34 14.58
N THR A 265 11.08 -16.06 13.46
CA THR A 265 10.03 -16.09 12.42
C THR A 265 8.75 -16.73 12.94
N LEU A 266 8.85 -17.84 13.66
CA LEU A 266 7.72 -18.49 14.33
C LEU A 266 7.04 -17.55 15.32
N SER A 267 7.80 -16.76 16.09
CA SER A 267 7.23 -15.79 17.04
C SER A 267 6.44 -14.68 16.34
N LEU A 268 6.83 -14.29 15.13
CA LEU A 268 6.08 -13.34 14.31
C LEU A 268 4.75 -13.96 13.84
N CYS A 269 4.79 -15.22 13.39
CA CYS A 269 3.61 -15.97 12.94
C CYS A 269 2.67 -16.36 14.09
N SER A 270 3.19 -16.51 15.31
CA SER A 270 2.46 -16.98 16.50
C SER A 270 1.77 -15.87 17.30
N LYS A 271 1.88 -14.60 16.88
CA LYS A 271 1.05 -13.53 17.46
C LYS A 271 -0.43 -13.87 17.24
N ARG A 272 -1.30 -13.52 18.21
CA ARG A 272 -2.73 -13.91 18.33
C ARG A 272 -3.64 -13.58 17.12
N GLU A 273 -3.08 -13.08 16.03
CA GLU A 273 -3.77 -12.46 14.89
C GLU A 273 -3.91 -13.39 13.67
N PHE A 274 -3.28 -14.59 13.66
CA PHE A 274 -3.28 -15.52 12.53
C PHE A 274 -3.50 -17.01 12.92
N PRO A 275 -4.65 -17.39 13.52
CA PRO A 275 -4.85 -18.73 14.09
C PRO A 275 -4.73 -19.89 13.08
N ASN A 276 -5.08 -19.64 11.82
CA ASN A 276 -5.23 -20.67 10.76
C ASN A 276 -4.09 -20.67 9.72
N VAL A 277 -3.03 -19.90 9.92
CA VAL A 277 -1.88 -19.88 9.00
C VAL A 277 -0.95 -21.04 9.36
N SER A 278 -0.69 -21.94 8.38
CA SER A 278 0.29 -23.03 8.55
C SER A 278 1.63 -22.45 9.04
N ARG A 279 2.14 -22.99 10.14
CA ARG A 279 3.17 -22.34 10.98
C ARG A 279 4.59 -22.72 10.58
N GLU A 280 4.79 -23.23 9.38
CA GLU A 280 6.07 -23.84 9.07
C GLU A 280 7.06 -22.87 8.45
N VAL A 281 8.25 -22.85 9.06
CA VAL A 281 9.39 -22.04 8.63
C VAL A 281 10.50 -22.99 8.20
N LEU A 282 10.95 -22.85 6.94
CA LEU A 282 12.07 -23.60 6.38
C LEU A 282 13.20 -22.63 6.06
N ILE A 283 14.42 -22.97 6.46
CA ILE A 283 15.63 -22.22 6.10
C ILE A 283 16.38 -23.06 5.08
N ILE A 284 16.55 -22.51 3.87
CA ILE A 284 17.00 -23.25 2.69
C ILE A 284 18.34 -22.70 2.20
N ASP A 285 19.26 -23.60 1.90
CA ASP A 285 20.47 -23.37 1.13
C ASP A 285 20.26 -23.73 -0.35
N ASN A 286 19.89 -22.71 -1.14
CA ASN A 286 19.71 -22.85 -2.59
C ASN A 286 21.01 -23.17 -3.34
N THR A 287 22.21 -23.06 -2.74
CA THR A 287 23.48 -23.35 -3.43
C THR A 287 23.72 -24.84 -3.64
N THR A 288 23.00 -25.68 -2.90
CA THR A 288 23.03 -27.15 -3.00
C THR A 288 22.04 -27.71 -4.04
N SER A 289 21.22 -26.84 -4.63
CA SER A 289 20.19 -27.16 -5.61
C SER A 289 20.70 -28.02 -6.76
N GLY A 290 20.00 -29.11 -7.06
CA GLY A 290 20.30 -30.00 -8.18
C GLY A 290 21.48 -30.97 -7.94
N LYS A 291 22.03 -31.05 -6.72
CA LYS A 291 23.13 -31.97 -6.36
C LYS A 291 22.66 -33.37 -5.91
N GLY A 292 21.42 -33.75 -6.19
CA GLY A 292 20.86 -35.06 -5.82
C GLY A 292 20.85 -35.26 -4.30
N LYS A 293 21.53 -36.29 -3.80
CA LYS A 293 21.55 -36.63 -2.36
C LYS A 293 22.22 -35.57 -1.47
N GLU A 294 23.03 -34.69 -2.05
CA GLU A 294 23.69 -33.59 -1.33
C GLU A 294 22.85 -32.30 -1.31
N GLU A 295 21.64 -32.31 -1.88
CA GLU A 295 20.72 -31.18 -1.83
C GLU A 295 20.19 -30.95 -0.41
N ASP A 296 19.98 -29.68 -0.02
CA ASP A 296 19.40 -29.33 1.27
C ASP A 296 18.06 -30.07 1.47
N PRO A 297 17.93 -30.89 2.54
CA PRO A 297 16.74 -31.70 2.79
C PRO A 297 15.46 -30.86 2.96
N ASN A 298 15.57 -29.58 3.31
CA ASN A 298 14.42 -28.68 3.37
C ASN A 298 13.82 -28.37 1.99
N ILE A 299 14.61 -28.45 0.90
CA ILE A 299 14.11 -28.29 -0.48
C ILE A 299 13.25 -29.51 -0.84
N THR A 300 13.76 -30.72 -0.59
CA THR A 300 13.01 -31.97 -0.82
C THR A 300 11.72 -32.00 0.00
N LYS A 301 11.80 -31.67 1.29
CA LYS A 301 10.64 -31.56 2.17
C LYS A 301 9.62 -30.53 1.69
N LEU A 302 10.07 -29.45 1.03
CA LEU A 302 9.17 -28.45 0.45
C LEU A 302 8.45 -29.02 -0.79
N ARG A 303 9.14 -29.75 -1.67
CA ARG A 303 8.52 -30.42 -2.82
C ARG A 303 7.41 -31.38 -2.38
N GLU A 304 7.71 -32.28 -1.44
CA GLU A 304 6.72 -33.25 -0.90
C GLU A 304 5.44 -32.60 -0.37
N LYS A 305 5.56 -31.41 0.24
CA LYS A 305 4.39 -30.68 0.74
C LYS A 305 3.61 -29.98 -0.34
N ILE A 306 4.29 -29.48 -1.37
CA ILE A 306 3.60 -28.92 -2.53
C ILE A 306 2.82 -30.04 -3.21
N ASP A 307 3.41 -31.22 -3.38
CA ASP A 307 2.71 -32.39 -3.94
C ASP A 307 1.47 -32.74 -3.12
N LYS A 308 1.61 -32.85 -1.79
CA LYS A 308 0.47 -33.09 -0.88
C LYS A 308 -0.59 -31.98 -0.94
N PHE A 309 -0.21 -30.74 -1.21
CA PHE A 309 -1.16 -29.64 -1.37
C PHE A 309 -1.92 -29.75 -2.69
N ILE A 310 -1.24 -30.10 -3.78
CA ILE A 310 -1.84 -30.27 -5.10
C ILE A 310 -2.89 -31.38 -5.08
N THR A 311 -2.60 -32.51 -4.43
CA THR A 311 -3.58 -33.61 -4.31
C THR A 311 -4.84 -33.23 -3.55
N ASN A 312 -4.79 -32.26 -2.64
CA ASN A 312 -5.97 -31.75 -1.92
C ASN A 312 -6.81 -30.76 -2.74
N LEU A 313 -6.34 -30.31 -3.91
CA LEU A 313 -7.00 -29.31 -4.76
C LEU A 313 -7.65 -29.89 -6.01
N VAL A 314 -7.73 -31.22 -6.10
CA VAL A 314 -8.39 -31.94 -7.19
C VAL A 314 -9.87 -31.57 -7.27
N VAL A 315 -10.35 -31.27 -8.47
CA VAL A 315 -11.75 -30.96 -8.77
C VAL A 315 -12.23 -31.87 -9.88
N PRO A 316 -13.41 -32.51 -9.74
CA PRO A 316 -14.04 -33.21 -10.85
C PRO A 316 -14.40 -32.19 -11.93
N THR A 317 -13.83 -32.30 -13.11
CA THR A 317 -14.02 -31.35 -14.21
C THR A 317 -14.71 -32.04 -15.38
N PRO A 318 -15.80 -31.47 -15.94
CA PRO A 318 -16.43 -32.04 -17.12
C PRO A 318 -15.43 -32.21 -18.26
N VAL A 319 -15.45 -33.37 -18.93
CA VAL A 319 -14.40 -33.71 -19.88
C VAL A 319 -14.34 -32.73 -21.06
N ASN A 320 -15.50 -32.23 -21.53
CA ASN A 320 -15.54 -31.24 -22.60
C ASN A 320 -14.98 -29.87 -22.15
N TRP A 321 -15.05 -29.54 -20.86
CA TRP A 321 -14.43 -28.33 -20.33
C TRP A 321 -12.91 -28.47 -20.32
N VAL A 322 -12.39 -29.64 -19.93
CA VAL A 322 -10.95 -29.96 -20.03
C VAL A 322 -10.47 -29.82 -21.47
N LEU A 323 -11.21 -30.39 -22.43
CA LEU A 323 -10.92 -30.27 -23.86
C LEU A 323 -10.93 -28.80 -24.32
N PHE A 324 -11.97 -28.04 -23.97
CA PHE A 324 -12.08 -26.61 -24.27
C PHE A 324 -10.86 -25.83 -23.78
N ARG A 325 -10.46 -26.01 -22.52
CA ARG A 325 -9.25 -25.38 -21.96
C ARG A 325 -8.00 -25.72 -22.77
N LYS A 326 -7.78 -27.00 -23.09
CA LYS A 326 -6.58 -27.44 -23.82
C LYS A 326 -6.54 -26.85 -25.23
N VAL A 327 -7.68 -26.80 -25.92
CA VAL A 327 -7.79 -26.12 -27.23
C VAL A 327 -7.43 -24.65 -27.11
N LEU A 328 -7.91 -23.95 -26.07
CA LEU A 328 -7.55 -22.54 -25.84
C LEU A 328 -6.05 -22.34 -25.64
N GLN A 329 -5.37 -23.23 -24.92
CA GLN A 329 -3.93 -23.17 -24.69
C GLN A 329 -3.12 -23.32 -25.98
N GLU A 330 -3.54 -24.23 -26.86
CA GLU A 330 -2.89 -24.50 -28.14
C GLU A 330 -3.12 -23.43 -29.22
N LEU A 331 -4.01 -22.45 -28.99
CA LEU A 331 -4.19 -21.34 -29.93
C LEU A 331 -2.93 -20.46 -30.07
N LYS A 332 -2.03 -20.49 -29.08
CA LYS A 332 -0.84 -19.62 -29.01
C LYS A 332 -1.19 -18.13 -29.11
N GLN A 333 -2.39 -17.76 -28.69
CA GLN A 333 -2.86 -16.37 -28.60
C GLN A 333 -2.93 -15.95 -27.13
N ASN A 334 -2.58 -14.69 -26.84
CA ASN A 334 -2.66 -14.17 -25.47
C ASN A 334 -4.09 -13.76 -25.09
N ILE A 335 -4.92 -13.42 -26.07
CA ILE A 335 -6.25 -12.86 -25.89
C ILE A 335 -7.14 -13.23 -27.07
N ILE A 336 -8.40 -13.55 -26.79
CA ILE A 336 -9.43 -13.81 -27.78
C ILE A 336 -10.72 -13.04 -27.46
N SER A 337 -11.65 -13.02 -28.41
CA SER A 337 -12.98 -12.45 -28.17
C SER A 337 -13.91 -13.49 -27.53
N VAL A 338 -14.89 -13.02 -26.76
CA VAL A 338 -15.93 -13.90 -26.18
C VAL A 338 -16.71 -14.67 -27.27
N PRO A 339 -17.13 -14.06 -28.39
CA PRO A 339 -17.75 -14.81 -29.49
C PRO A 339 -16.85 -15.93 -30.04
N TYR A 340 -15.54 -15.71 -30.12
CA TYR A 340 -14.61 -16.76 -30.56
C TYR A 340 -14.48 -17.88 -29.51
N ALA A 341 -14.45 -17.54 -28.22
CA ALA A 341 -14.50 -18.52 -27.14
C ALA A 341 -15.80 -19.35 -27.20
N ILE A 342 -16.95 -18.73 -27.50
CA ILE A 342 -18.24 -19.42 -27.68
C ILE A 342 -18.16 -20.41 -28.86
N ALA A 343 -17.63 -19.98 -30.00
CA ALA A 343 -17.47 -20.85 -31.16
C ALA A 343 -16.60 -22.09 -30.86
N ILE A 344 -15.48 -21.88 -30.15
CA ILE A 344 -14.61 -22.99 -29.70
C ILE A 344 -15.35 -23.89 -28.70
N GLY A 345 -16.09 -23.31 -27.74
CA GLY A 345 -16.88 -24.05 -26.77
C GLY A 345 -17.90 -24.96 -27.45
N VAL A 346 -18.65 -24.44 -28.42
CA VAL A 346 -19.60 -25.22 -29.22
C VAL A 346 -18.91 -26.34 -29.99
N ALA A 347 -17.75 -26.08 -30.58
CA ALA A 347 -16.95 -27.10 -31.26
C ALA A 347 -16.41 -28.19 -30.30
N CYS A 348 -16.23 -27.86 -29.03
CA CYS A 348 -15.92 -28.79 -27.95
C CYS A 348 -17.17 -29.41 -27.28
N HIS A 349 -18.36 -29.29 -27.88
CA HIS A 349 -19.64 -29.80 -27.35
C HIS A 349 -20.09 -29.17 -26.03
N ILE A 350 -19.77 -27.89 -25.81
CA ILE A 350 -20.32 -27.06 -24.74
C ILE A 350 -21.44 -26.21 -25.34
N ARG A 351 -22.61 -26.13 -24.68
CA ARG A 351 -23.70 -25.29 -25.16
C ARG A 351 -23.27 -23.83 -25.12
N ALA A 352 -23.63 -23.05 -26.14
CA ALA A 352 -23.22 -21.64 -26.23
C ALA A 352 -23.58 -20.82 -24.99
N ALA A 353 -24.74 -21.09 -24.38
CA ALA A 353 -25.20 -20.44 -23.15
C ALA A 353 -24.33 -20.76 -21.91
N ASP A 354 -23.65 -21.91 -21.90
CA ASP A 354 -22.86 -22.37 -20.75
C ASP A 354 -21.43 -21.84 -20.81
N VAL A 355 -20.93 -21.42 -21.97
CA VAL A 355 -19.52 -21.03 -22.16
C VAL A 355 -19.10 -19.90 -21.22
N SER A 356 -19.98 -18.93 -20.95
CA SER A 356 -19.69 -17.87 -19.98
C SER A 356 -19.47 -18.41 -18.57
N GLU A 357 -20.23 -19.42 -18.13
CA GLU A 357 -20.03 -20.09 -16.84
C GLU A 357 -18.70 -20.86 -16.82
N VAL A 358 -18.32 -21.52 -17.93
CA VAL A 358 -17.01 -22.19 -18.08
C VAL A 358 -15.85 -21.20 -17.97
N LEU A 359 -15.98 -20.02 -18.57
CA LEU A 359 -14.98 -18.96 -18.47
C LEU A 359 -14.84 -18.42 -17.05
N ILE A 360 -15.95 -18.26 -16.33
CA ILE A 360 -15.95 -17.87 -14.91
C ILE A 360 -15.29 -18.96 -14.06
N PHE A 361 -15.63 -20.23 -14.29
CA PHE A 361 -14.99 -21.37 -13.63
C PHE A 361 -13.47 -21.34 -13.79
N TYR A 362 -12.97 -21.16 -15.01
CA TYR A 362 -11.52 -21.07 -15.24
C TYR A 362 -10.88 -19.76 -14.77
N HIS A 363 -11.65 -18.68 -14.64
CA HIS A 363 -11.21 -17.44 -14.02
C HIS A 363 -10.97 -17.63 -12.52
N GLU A 364 -11.89 -18.29 -11.81
CA GLU A 364 -11.79 -18.58 -10.38
C GLU A 364 -10.64 -19.54 -10.07
N LEU A 365 -10.40 -20.51 -10.95
CA LEU A 365 -9.24 -21.40 -10.92
C LEU A 365 -7.93 -20.69 -11.32
N GLY A 366 -8.01 -19.49 -11.88
CA GLY A 366 -6.86 -18.69 -12.25
C GLY A 366 -6.08 -19.21 -13.46
N VAL A 367 -6.75 -20.00 -14.32
CA VAL A 367 -6.23 -20.56 -15.57
C VAL A 367 -6.21 -19.48 -16.67
N LEU A 368 -7.26 -18.67 -16.73
CA LEU A 368 -7.42 -17.54 -17.65
C LEU A 368 -8.01 -16.35 -16.89
N LEU A 369 -8.11 -15.18 -17.53
CA LEU A 369 -8.79 -14.01 -16.95
C LEU A 369 -9.97 -13.57 -17.82
N TYR A 370 -11.14 -13.41 -17.19
CA TYR A 370 -12.36 -12.98 -17.83
C TYR A 370 -13.06 -11.95 -16.94
N TYR A 371 -13.26 -10.73 -17.45
CA TYR A 371 -13.78 -9.59 -16.69
C TYR A 371 -15.05 -9.03 -17.37
N PRO A 372 -16.19 -9.75 -17.34
CA PRO A 372 -17.44 -9.32 -17.99
C PRO A 372 -18.01 -7.99 -17.48
N GLN A 373 -17.69 -7.63 -16.24
CA GLN A 373 -18.14 -6.41 -15.55
C GLN A 373 -17.39 -5.14 -15.96
N ILE A 374 -16.27 -5.28 -16.69
CA ILE A 374 -15.45 -4.14 -17.13
C ILE A 374 -15.74 -3.91 -18.61
N GLU A 375 -16.35 -2.77 -18.95
CA GLU A 375 -16.85 -2.48 -20.31
C GLU A 375 -15.79 -2.68 -21.41
N GLY A 376 -14.57 -2.17 -21.22
CA GLY A 376 -13.47 -2.35 -22.17
C GLY A 376 -12.91 -3.77 -22.26
N LEU A 377 -13.27 -4.66 -21.33
CA LEU A 377 -12.83 -6.06 -21.28
C LEU A 377 -13.97 -7.08 -21.44
N LYS A 378 -15.23 -6.65 -21.45
CA LYS A 378 -16.40 -7.55 -21.41
C LYS A 378 -16.43 -8.58 -22.54
N ASN A 379 -15.89 -8.21 -23.70
CA ASN A 379 -15.83 -9.02 -24.92
C ASN A 379 -14.44 -9.63 -25.15
N ARG A 380 -13.62 -9.76 -24.10
CA ARG A 380 -12.25 -10.27 -24.16
C ARG A 380 -12.04 -11.39 -23.15
N VAL A 381 -11.37 -12.45 -23.59
CA VAL A 381 -10.88 -13.53 -22.74
C VAL A 381 -9.37 -13.54 -22.83
N ILE A 382 -8.70 -13.32 -21.70
CA ILE A 382 -7.24 -13.27 -21.60
C ILE A 382 -6.76 -14.68 -21.29
N LEU A 383 -6.14 -15.33 -22.27
CA LEU A 383 -5.68 -16.71 -22.17
C LEU A 383 -4.36 -16.83 -21.41
N SER A 384 -3.54 -15.78 -21.41
CA SER A 384 -2.24 -15.75 -20.73
C SER A 384 -2.23 -14.71 -19.59
N PRO A 385 -2.46 -15.15 -18.32
CA PRO A 385 -2.33 -14.28 -17.16
C PRO A 385 -0.94 -13.63 -17.05
N LYS A 386 0.13 -14.36 -17.42
CA LYS A 386 1.51 -13.82 -17.45
C LYS A 386 1.61 -12.59 -18.35
N TRP A 387 1.21 -12.76 -19.61
CA TRP A 387 1.28 -11.70 -20.60
C TRP A 387 0.46 -10.47 -20.16
N PHE A 388 -0.67 -10.70 -19.50
CA PHE A 388 -1.50 -9.62 -19.01
C PHE A 388 -0.84 -8.84 -17.88
N VAL A 389 -0.27 -9.53 -16.89
CA VAL A 389 0.50 -8.91 -15.81
C VAL A 389 1.70 -8.15 -16.38
N ASP A 390 2.42 -8.72 -17.34
CA ASP A 390 3.53 -8.06 -18.03
C ASP A 390 3.07 -6.82 -18.80
N THR A 391 1.90 -6.88 -19.43
CA THR A 391 1.28 -5.75 -20.15
C THR A 391 0.92 -4.61 -19.21
N ILE A 392 0.31 -4.90 -18.05
CA ILE A 392 0.05 -3.91 -17.00
C ILE A 392 1.39 -3.37 -16.46
N GLY A 393 2.37 -4.25 -16.28
CA GLY A 393 3.72 -3.95 -15.81
C GLY A 393 4.45 -2.84 -16.56
N LYS A 394 4.18 -2.70 -17.87
CA LYS A 394 4.81 -1.70 -18.75
C LYS A 394 4.66 -0.26 -18.24
N VAL A 395 3.54 0.07 -17.59
CA VAL A 395 3.34 1.43 -17.06
C VAL A 395 4.25 1.74 -15.87
N PHE A 396 4.65 0.70 -15.12
CA PHE A 396 5.52 0.82 -13.96
C PHE A 396 6.99 0.85 -14.35
N THR A 397 7.38 0.09 -15.39
CA THR A 397 8.76 0.07 -15.89
C THR A 397 9.06 1.27 -16.81
N LEU A 398 8.05 1.77 -17.53
CA LEU A 398 8.19 2.72 -18.65
C LEU A 398 9.18 2.23 -19.71
N GLU A 399 9.29 0.91 -19.85
CA GLU A 399 10.15 0.27 -20.84
C GLU A 399 9.62 0.55 -22.25
N GLY A 400 10.52 0.92 -23.17
CA GLY A 400 10.18 1.23 -24.56
C GLY A 400 9.66 2.64 -24.83
N CYS A 401 9.51 3.51 -23.81
CA CYS A 401 9.15 4.92 -24.02
C CYS A 401 10.39 5.77 -24.36
N GLU A 402 10.26 6.73 -25.28
CA GLU A 402 11.36 7.66 -25.60
C GLU A 402 11.75 8.49 -24.37
N LYS A 403 13.03 8.46 -23.99
CA LYS A 403 13.54 9.17 -22.82
C LYS A 403 13.48 10.68 -23.07
N GLY A 404 12.83 11.44 -22.18
CA GLY A 404 12.90 12.91 -22.19
C GLY A 404 11.56 13.65 -22.19
N ILE A 405 10.44 12.94 -22.35
CA ILE A 405 9.11 13.55 -22.43
C ILE A 405 8.61 13.99 -21.04
N ASN A 406 7.96 15.16 -20.96
CA ASN A 406 7.41 15.75 -19.73
C ASN A 406 6.49 14.77 -18.96
N TRP A 407 5.79 13.88 -19.67
CA TRP A 407 4.84 12.92 -19.09
C TRP A 407 5.48 11.88 -18.16
N GLN A 408 6.69 11.38 -18.46
CA GLN A 408 7.35 10.38 -17.59
C GLN A 408 7.75 10.99 -16.25
N LYS A 409 8.21 12.25 -16.26
CA LYS A 409 8.51 12.99 -15.04
C LYS A 409 7.23 13.23 -14.25
N LEU A 410 6.14 13.60 -14.92
CA LEU A 410 4.84 13.80 -14.29
C LEU A 410 4.33 12.50 -13.61
N LEU A 411 4.48 11.34 -14.25
CA LEU A 411 4.13 10.06 -13.64
C LEU A 411 5.02 9.72 -12.44
N ARG A 412 6.35 9.75 -12.58
CA ARG A 412 7.27 9.36 -11.50
C ARG A 412 7.28 10.36 -10.33
N ASN A 413 7.07 11.64 -10.62
CA ASN A 413 7.12 12.71 -9.62
C ASN A 413 5.75 13.08 -9.07
N ASN A 414 4.63 12.83 -9.74
CA ASN A 414 3.32 13.24 -9.23
C ASN A 414 2.33 12.08 -9.20
N GLY A 415 2.69 10.92 -9.74
CA GLY A 415 1.76 9.80 -9.87
C GLY A 415 0.66 10.11 -10.87
N ILE A 416 0.85 11.09 -11.76
CA ILE A 416 -0.17 11.49 -12.74
C ILE A 416 0.14 10.85 -14.09
N LEU A 417 -0.71 9.90 -14.47
CA LEU A 417 -0.70 9.21 -15.76
C LEU A 417 -1.63 9.92 -16.74
N VAL A 418 -1.07 10.51 -17.79
CA VAL A 418 -1.82 11.27 -18.81
C VAL A 418 -2.13 10.43 -20.04
N GLN A 419 -3.22 10.76 -20.73
CA GLN A 419 -3.68 10.02 -21.90
C GLN A 419 -2.65 9.78 -23.01
N PRO A 420 -1.86 10.77 -23.43
CA PRO A 420 -0.83 10.53 -24.44
C PRO A 420 0.17 9.43 -24.01
N LEU A 421 0.58 9.43 -22.73
CA LEU A 421 1.55 8.48 -22.21
C LEU A 421 1.00 7.05 -22.16
N TYR A 422 -0.20 6.83 -21.61
CA TYR A 422 -0.72 5.46 -21.54
C TYR A 422 -1.09 4.89 -22.90
N LYS A 423 -1.48 5.74 -23.87
CA LYS A 423 -1.70 5.33 -25.26
C LYS A 423 -0.40 4.88 -25.93
N GLU A 424 0.70 5.54 -25.61
CA GLU A 424 2.03 5.16 -26.10
C GLU A 424 2.50 3.84 -25.46
N VAL A 425 2.43 3.73 -24.12
CA VAL A 425 2.83 2.54 -23.36
C VAL A 425 2.09 1.27 -23.81
N TRP A 426 0.78 1.40 -24.09
CA TRP A 426 -0.08 0.26 -24.44
C TRP A 426 -0.52 0.23 -25.90
N ARG A 427 0.16 0.95 -26.80
CA ARG A 427 -0.17 1.01 -28.23
C ARG A 427 -0.32 -0.37 -28.87
N SER A 428 0.53 -1.32 -28.48
CA SER A 428 0.60 -2.68 -29.03
C SER A 428 0.15 -3.75 -28.04
N SER A 429 -0.77 -3.43 -27.12
CA SER A 429 -1.21 -4.35 -26.06
C SER A 429 -2.32 -5.33 -26.47
N GLY A 430 -2.94 -5.19 -27.64
CA GLY A 430 -4.07 -6.04 -28.07
C GLY A 430 -5.41 -5.82 -27.32
N ILE A 431 -5.38 -5.35 -26.06
CA ILE A 431 -6.58 -5.03 -25.26
C ILE A 431 -7.13 -3.64 -25.59
N GLY A 432 -6.26 -2.72 -25.99
CA GLY A 432 -6.58 -1.30 -26.08
C GLY A 432 -6.23 -0.56 -24.78
N PRO A 433 -5.63 0.65 -24.85
CA PRO A 433 -5.20 1.38 -23.66
C PRO A 433 -6.34 1.72 -22.68
N GLU A 434 -7.54 2.02 -23.20
CA GLU A 434 -8.72 2.37 -22.42
C GLU A 434 -9.20 1.20 -21.54
N GLY A 435 -9.25 -0.03 -22.06
CA GLY A 435 -9.64 -1.21 -21.28
C GLY A 435 -8.68 -1.50 -20.12
N ILE A 436 -7.39 -1.21 -20.29
CA ILE A 436 -6.39 -1.36 -19.20
C ILE A 436 -6.59 -0.26 -18.14
N ILE A 437 -6.89 0.98 -18.54
CA ILE A 437 -7.22 2.05 -17.60
C ILE A 437 -8.48 1.73 -16.80
N GLU A 438 -9.53 1.25 -17.46
CA GLU A 438 -10.78 0.85 -16.79
C GLU A 438 -10.54 -0.27 -15.78
N LEU A 439 -9.68 -1.24 -16.10
CA LEU A 439 -9.23 -2.26 -15.16
C LEU A 439 -8.51 -1.66 -13.93
N LEU A 440 -7.56 -0.75 -14.15
CA LEU A 440 -6.83 -0.10 -13.06
C LEU A 440 -7.78 0.73 -12.17
N VAL A 441 -8.77 1.40 -12.76
CA VAL A 441 -9.80 2.13 -12.02
C VAL A 441 -10.71 1.18 -11.26
N HIS A 442 -11.14 0.08 -11.88
CA HIS A 442 -12.00 -0.94 -11.27
C HIS A 442 -11.36 -1.54 -10.02
N PHE A 443 -10.06 -1.87 -10.07
CA PHE A 443 -9.31 -2.35 -8.90
C PHE A 443 -8.80 -1.25 -7.96
N ARG A 444 -9.21 0.00 -8.19
CA ARG A 444 -8.78 1.20 -7.43
C ARG A 444 -7.27 1.38 -7.39
N LEU A 445 -6.56 0.88 -8.39
CA LEU A 445 -5.13 1.16 -8.57
C LEU A 445 -4.92 2.55 -9.18
N ALA A 446 -5.91 3.05 -9.93
CA ALA A 446 -5.94 4.39 -10.48
C ALA A 446 -7.25 5.12 -10.15
N ALA A 447 -7.21 6.44 -10.10
CA ALA A 447 -8.41 7.30 -10.02
C ALA A 447 -8.35 8.39 -11.07
N GLN A 448 -9.44 8.61 -11.81
CA GLN A 448 -9.50 9.76 -12.71
C GLN A 448 -9.47 11.05 -11.90
N VAL A 449 -8.60 11.97 -12.27
CA VAL A 449 -8.42 13.26 -11.58
C VAL A 449 -8.24 14.38 -12.59
N GLN A 450 -8.44 15.61 -12.13
CA GLN A 450 -8.13 16.80 -12.92
C GLN A 450 -7.11 17.64 -12.15
N THR A 451 -5.92 17.82 -12.73
CA THR A 451 -4.85 18.60 -12.09
C THR A 451 -4.39 19.74 -13.00
N GLU A 452 -3.85 20.80 -12.39
CA GLU A 452 -3.23 21.93 -13.09
C GLU A 452 -1.84 21.59 -13.66
N LEU A 453 -1.32 20.38 -13.39
CA LEU A 453 0.02 19.94 -13.81
C LEU A 453 0.08 19.61 -15.31
N TYR A 454 -1.06 19.42 -15.97
CA TYR A 454 -1.15 19.09 -17.38
C TYR A 454 -2.42 19.63 -18.02
N ASP A 455 -2.42 19.71 -19.35
CA ASP A 455 -3.54 20.20 -20.14
C ASP A 455 -4.84 19.44 -19.83
N SER A 456 -5.87 20.23 -19.50
CA SER A 456 -7.16 19.71 -19.06
C SER A 456 -7.97 18.97 -20.12
N ARG A 457 -7.63 19.15 -21.40
CA ARG A 457 -8.28 18.46 -22.52
C ARG A 457 -7.99 16.96 -22.54
N PHE A 458 -6.93 16.51 -21.90
CA PHE A 458 -6.55 15.11 -21.83
C PHE A 458 -6.99 14.48 -20.52
N LYS A 459 -7.43 13.21 -20.58
CA LYS A 459 -7.71 12.43 -19.37
C LYS A 459 -6.43 12.27 -18.54
N GLN A 460 -6.55 12.45 -17.23
CA GLN A 460 -5.46 12.27 -16.26
C GLN A 460 -5.90 11.29 -15.16
N TYR A 461 -4.98 10.45 -14.72
CA TYR A 461 -5.24 9.45 -13.69
C TYR A 461 -4.17 9.50 -12.60
N PHE A 462 -4.58 9.47 -11.34
CA PHE A 462 -3.70 9.35 -10.20
C PHE A 462 -3.40 7.88 -9.93
N LEU A 463 -2.11 7.52 -9.99
CA LEU A 463 -1.54 6.19 -9.79
C LEU A 463 -0.46 6.29 -8.70
N PRO A 464 -0.80 6.14 -7.40
CA PRO A 464 0.16 6.34 -6.32
C PRO A 464 1.25 5.26 -6.26
N ALA A 465 1.00 4.07 -6.78
CA ALA A 465 1.93 2.94 -6.70
C ALA A 465 3.30 3.23 -7.36
N VAL A 466 3.37 4.09 -8.39
CA VAL A 466 4.63 4.45 -9.07
C VAL A 466 5.52 5.42 -8.28
N LEU A 467 4.98 6.02 -7.22
CA LEU A 467 5.69 7.05 -6.47
C LEU A 467 6.79 6.44 -5.56
N PRO A 468 7.79 7.26 -5.18
CA PRO A 468 8.73 6.87 -4.14
C PRO A 468 8.04 6.77 -2.77
N GLY A 469 8.63 6.00 -1.86
CA GLY A 469 8.19 5.91 -0.47
C GLY A 469 8.61 7.13 0.36
N TYR A 470 7.70 7.63 1.19
CA TYR A 470 7.96 8.59 2.25
C TYR A 470 8.62 7.89 3.44
N THR A 471 9.72 8.49 3.92
CA THR A 471 10.54 7.95 5.02
C THR A 471 10.74 8.95 6.15
N GLY A 472 10.02 10.08 6.12
CA GLY A 472 10.08 11.12 7.14
C GLY A 472 9.17 10.81 8.33
N ASP A 473 9.07 11.77 9.24
CA ASP A 473 8.19 11.67 10.41
C ASP A 473 6.72 11.74 9.97
N PRO A 474 5.87 10.75 10.29
CA PRO A 474 4.44 10.82 9.95
C PRO A 474 3.76 12.08 10.51
N ASN A 475 4.21 12.60 11.65
CA ASN A 475 3.67 13.81 12.27
C ASN A 475 4.19 15.11 11.64
N GLU A 476 5.13 15.03 10.70
CA GLU A 476 5.60 16.18 9.93
C GLU A 476 4.41 16.79 9.19
N VAL A 477 4.15 18.07 9.41
CA VAL A 477 3.07 18.82 8.74
C VAL A 477 3.63 20.10 8.16
N ARG A 478 3.00 20.61 7.10
CA ARG A 478 3.41 21.88 6.51
C ARG A 478 3.19 23.01 7.53
N PRO A 479 4.14 23.94 7.69
CA PRO A 479 3.98 25.07 8.60
C PRO A 479 2.86 26.00 8.14
N GLY A 480 2.35 26.82 9.06
CA GLY A 480 1.37 27.87 8.76
C GLY A 480 -0.09 27.49 9.01
N TYR A 481 -0.39 26.26 9.42
CA TYR A 481 -1.73 25.90 9.89
C TYR A 481 -2.11 26.71 11.14
N LYS A 482 -3.40 27.00 11.28
CA LYS A 482 -4.01 27.68 12.43
C LYS A 482 -4.67 26.70 13.38
N LEU A 483 -5.27 25.63 12.86
CA LEU A 483 -5.87 24.55 13.65
C LEU A 483 -5.36 23.20 13.15
N ARG A 484 -5.22 22.24 14.07
CA ARG A 484 -4.83 20.86 13.81
C ARG A 484 -5.56 19.92 14.76
N ALA A 485 -6.25 18.92 14.24
CA ALA A 485 -6.86 17.89 15.06
C ALA A 485 -5.78 16.92 15.64
N SER A 486 -6.10 16.20 16.71
CA SER A 486 -5.26 15.07 17.15
C SER A 486 -5.28 13.99 16.05
N PRO A 487 -4.17 13.29 15.74
CA PRO A 487 -4.20 12.27 14.69
C PRO A 487 -5.21 11.15 14.96
N VAL A 488 -5.73 10.55 13.90
CA VAL A 488 -6.58 9.35 13.97
C VAL A 488 -5.92 8.22 13.22
N HIS A 489 -5.99 7.02 13.79
CA HIS A 489 -5.42 5.81 13.20
C HIS A 489 -6.54 4.89 12.70
N ILE A 490 -6.46 4.58 11.42
CA ILE A 490 -7.19 3.49 10.79
C ILE A 490 -6.39 2.21 11.04
N THR A 491 -6.92 1.31 11.86
CA THR A 491 -6.27 0.06 12.29
C THR A 491 -7.03 -1.17 11.81
N PHE A 492 -6.35 -2.31 11.73
CA PHE A 492 -6.93 -3.58 11.27
C PHE A 492 -6.90 -4.61 12.40
N SER A 493 -7.81 -5.59 12.35
CA SER A 493 -7.93 -6.66 13.34
C SER A 493 -6.67 -7.50 13.46
N THR A 494 -5.87 -7.54 12.39
CA THR A 494 -4.59 -8.24 12.34
C THR A 494 -3.40 -7.41 12.83
N GLY A 495 -3.63 -6.16 13.25
CA GLY A 495 -2.56 -5.26 13.72
C GLY A 495 -1.68 -4.62 12.63
N TYR A 496 -1.92 -4.93 11.36
CA TYR A 496 -1.10 -4.49 10.22
C TYR A 496 -1.98 -3.99 9.07
N VAL A 497 -1.52 -2.96 8.34
CA VAL A 497 -2.17 -2.48 7.11
C VAL A 497 -1.89 -3.46 5.96
N PRO A 498 -2.89 -4.04 5.30
CA PRO A 498 -2.66 -4.94 4.17
C PRO A 498 -1.87 -4.24 3.03
N PRO A 499 -0.95 -4.93 2.32
CA PRO A 499 -0.27 -4.37 1.16
C PRO A 499 -1.29 -3.87 0.13
N GLY A 500 -1.02 -2.75 -0.53
CA GLY A 500 -1.95 -2.24 -1.53
C GLY A 500 -3.18 -1.51 -0.96
N PHE A 501 -3.47 -1.59 0.33
CA PHE A 501 -4.65 -0.94 0.91
C PHE A 501 -4.51 0.59 0.87
N PHE A 502 -3.35 1.12 1.30
CA PHE A 502 -3.12 2.56 1.30
C PHE A 502 -3.26 3.16 -0.10
N THR A 503 -2.64 2.54 -1.10
CA THR A 503 -2.66 3.04 -2.48
C THR A 503 -4.10 3.07 -3.04
N ARG A 504 -4.91 2.04 -2.72
CA ARG A 504 -6.34 1.98 -3.08
C ARG A 504 -7.21 2.96 -2.29
N LEU A 505 -6.90 3.21 -1.02
CA LEU A 505 -7.60 4.21 -0.22
C LEU A 505 -7.31 5.62 -0.78
N ALA A 506 -6.06 5.90 -1.13
CA ALA A 506 -5.66 7.19 -1.68
C ALA A 506 -6.34 7.47 -3.03
N THR A 507 -6.49 6.47 -3.89
CA THR A 507 -7.25 6.61 -5.16
C THR A 507 -8.75 6.75 -4.92
N ALA A 508 -9.34 5.97 -4.00
CA ALA A 508 -10.75 6.11 -3.62
C ALA A 508 -11.07 7.52 -3.10
N VAL A 509 -10.17 8.09 -2.29
CA VAL A 509 -10.27 9.47 -1.79
C VAL A 509 -10.08 10.48 -2.93
N ALA A 510 -9.10 10.26 -3.81
CA ALA A 510 -8.85 11.15 -4.96
C ALA A 510 -10.01 11.21 -5.96
N ALA A 511 -10.82 10.15 -6.04
CA ALA A 511 -12.00 10.08 -6.89
C ALA A 511 -13.21 10.86 -6.34
N ASN A 512 -13.15 11.33 -5.08
CA ASN A 512 -14.26 12.06 -4.48
C ASN A 512 -14.32 13.52 -5.00
N PRO A 513 -15.50 14.02 -5.43
CA PRO A 513 -15.63 15.35 -6.01
C PRO A 513 -15.34 16.50 -5.03
N ASN A 514 -15.48 16.26 -3.71
CA ASN A 514 -15.19 17.26 -2.68
C ASN A 514 -13.71 17.30 -2.29
N VAL A 515 -12.87 16.50 -2.95
CA VAL A 515 -11.45 16.37 -2.61
C VAL A 515 -10.59 16.74 -3.82
N LYS A 516 -9.47 17.41 -3.57
CA LYS A 516 -8.44 17.70 -4.58
C LYS A 516 -7.08 17.23 -4.10
N LEU A 517 -6.31 16.61 -5.00
CA LEU A 517 -4.91 16.27 -4.73
C LEU A 517 -4.09 17.56 -4.57
N ASN A 518 -3.32 17.64 -3.49
CA ASN A 518 -2.49 18.80 -3.19
C ASN A 518 -1.01 18.45 -3.40
N PHE A 519 -0.40 18.98 -4.47
CA PHE A 519 0.94 18.60 -4.95
C PHE A 519 2.12 19.39 -4.38
N ASP A 520 1.90 20.33 -3.45
CA ASP A 520 2.96 21.27 -3.01
C ASP A 520 3.62 21.98 -4.20
N ASN A 521 2.90 22.91 -4.82
CA ASN A 521 3.59 23.98 -5.50
C ASN A 521 4.12 24.94 -4.43
N VAL A 522 5.36 25.39 -4.59
CA VAL A 522 5.94 26.49 -3.81
C VAL A 522 4.93 27.64 -3.83
N TYR A 523 4.13 27.76 -2.77
CA TYR A 523 3.52 29.04 -2.48
C TYR A 523 4.72 29.94 -2.22
N THR A 524 5.00 30.82 -3.17
CA THR A 524 5.64 32.08 -2.85
C THR A 524 4.88 32.57 -1.64
N ALA A 525 5.52 32.52 -0.46
CA ALA A 525 5.00 33.18 0.72
C ALA A 525 4.49 34.54 0.25
N ALA A 526 3.25 34.91 0.64
CA ALA A 526 2.72 36.24 0.37
C ALA A 526 3.85 37.24 0.59
N PRO A 527 4.14 38.15 -0.37
CA PRO A 527 5.36 38.93 -0.34
C PRO A 527 5.38 39.71 0.97
N THR A 528 6.15 39.23 1.95
CA THR A 528 6.47 40.01 3.12
C THR A 528 7.24 41.20 2.58
N ALA A 529 6.71 42.40 2.83
CA ALA A 529 7.13 43.65 2.21
C ALA A 529 8.55 44.11 2.64
N GLY A 530 9.34 43.23 3.27
CA GLY A 530 10.69 43.51 3.73
C GLY A 530 11.73 43.35 2.62
N PHE A 531 12.58 44.36 2.49
CA PHE A 531 13.74 44.38 1.59
C PHE A 531 14.65 43.15 1.74
N PHE A 532 14.84 42.66 2.97
CA PHE A 532 15.70 41.51 3.26
C PHE A 532 15.14 40.16 2.78
N ASP A 533 13.81 39.98 2.76
CA ASP A 533 13.19 38.76 2.23
C ASP A 533 13.35 38.68 0.71
N ARG A 534 13.24 39.82 0.01
CA ARG A 534 13.51 39.91 -1.44
C ARG A 534 14.98 39.63 -1.75
N LEU A 535 15.89 40.13 -0.91
CA LEU A 535 17.33 39.90 -1.06
C LEU A 535 17.72 38.44 -0.82
N ALA A 536 17.15 37.79 0.20
CA ALA A 536 17.41 36.37 0.50
C ALA A 536 16.88 35.42 -0.60
N ILE A 537 15.76 35.77 -1.25
CA ILE A 537 15.23 35.04 -2.42
C ILE A 537 16.13 35.27 -3.64
N ALA A 538 16.57 36.51 -3.90
CA ALA A 538 17.46 36.85 -5.01
C ALA A 538 18.84 36.17 -4.88
N MET A 539 19.34 36.00 -3.66
CA MET A 539 20.64 35.39 -3.37
C MET A 539 20.63 33.85 -3.27
N LYS A 540 19.50 33.17 -3.50
CA LYS A 540 19.37 31.68 -3.37
C LYS A 540 19.85 31.12 -2.00
N LEU A 541 19.84 31.93 -0.93
CA LEU A 541 20.40 31.56 0.38
C LEU A 541 19.51 30.59 1.19
N ARG A 542 18.24 30.40 0.80
CA ARG A 542 17.43 29.27 1.29
C ARG A 542 17.65 28.08 0.36
N SER A 543 18.20 26.98 0.86
CA SER A 543 18.03 25.69 0.20
C SER A 543 16.52 25.46 0.10
N LYS A 544 15.97 25.54 -1.12
CA LYS A 544 14.60 25.12 -1.38
C LYS A 544 14.57 23.61 -1.16
N ILE A 545 14.36 23.16 0.07
CA ILE A 545 13.93 21.80 0.33
C ILE A 545 12.54 21.72 -0.31
N LYS A 546 12.49 21.32 -1.59
CA LYS A 546 11.25 20.96 -2.28
C LYS A 546 10.71 19.73 -1.57
N ARG A 547 9.93 19.92 -0.50
CA ARG A 547 9.18 18.84 0.13
C ARG A 547 8.00 18.52 -0.77
N LYS A 548 7.93 17.27 -1.17
CA LYS A 548 6.83 16.73 -1.94
C LYS A 548 5.73 16.35 -0.96
N SER A 549 4.46 16.51 -1.32
CA SER A 549 3.34 16.14 -0.46
C SER A 549 2.75 14.76 -0.73
N ILE A 550 3.11 14.16 -1.87
CA ILE A 550 2.50 12.92 -2.36
C ILE A 550 3.60 11.89 -2.66
N TYR A 551 3.44 10.71 -2.09
CA TYR A 551 4.32 9.57 -2.08
C TYR A 551 3.49 8.29 -2.14
N ARG A 552 4.13 7.13 -2.33
CA ARG A 552 3.43 5.83 -2.41
C ARG A 552 2.70 5.46 -1.14
N ASN A 553 3.21 5.88 0.03
CA ASN A 553 2.67 5.62 1.36
C ASN A 553 2.28 6.90 2.12
N ARG A 554 2.19 8.06 1.44
CA ARG A 554 1.75 9.34 2.04
C ARG A 554 1.09 10.23 0.99
N ALA A 555 -0.12 10.72 1.21
CA ALA A 555 -0.81 11.60 0.25
C ALA A 555 -1.51 12.76 0.97
N CYS A 556 -1.42 13.95 0.37
CA CYS A 556 -2.08 15.17 0.84
C CYS A 556 -3.26 15.52 -0.06
N PHE A 557 -4.36 15.88 0.57
CA PHE A 557 -5.62 16.21 -0.05
C PHE A 557 -6.18 17.49 0.54
N SER A 558 -6.75 18.35 -0.30
CA SER A 558 -7.56 19.49 0.14
C SER A 558 -9.04 19.10 0.12
N TYR A 559 -9.77 19.45 1.19
CA TYR A 559 -11.20 19.18 1.34
C TYR A 559 -12.04 20.44 1.13
N GLY A 560 -13.03 20.36 0.23
CA GLY A 560 -13.92 21.47 -0.10
C GLY A 560 -13.18 22.66 -0.69
N CYS A 561 -13.19 23.79 0.03
CA CYS A 561 -12.50 25.01 -0.37
C CYS A 561 -11.05 24.98 0.16
N ASN A 562 -10.07 24.45 -0.59
CA ASN A 562 -8.58 24.54 -0.53
C ASN A 562 -7.79 25.05 0.72
N PHE A 563 -8.41 25.20 1.90
CA PHE A 563 -7.83 25.75 3.12
C PHE A 563 -7.79 24.72 4.25
N ASP A 564 -8.51 23.61 4.05
CA ASP A 564 -8.51 22.45 4.92
C ASP A 564 -7.77 21.33 4.17
N ASP A 565 -6.60 20.95 4.66
CA ASP A 565 -5.82 19.83 4.12
C ASP A 565 -5.89 18.65 5.08
N PHE A 566 -5.88 17.45 4.53
CA PHE A 566 -5.65 16.24 5.30
C PHE A 566 -4.60 15.35 4.65
N PHE A 567 -3.80 14.71 5.49
CA PHE A 567 -2.76 13.78 5.11
C PHE A 567 -3.17 12.37 5.50
N LEU A 568 -2.99 11.44 4.56
CA LEU A 568 -3.00 10.01 4.83
C LEU A 568 -1.56 9.52 4.79
N THR A 569 -1.12 8.82 5.82
CA THR A 569 0.23 8.23 5.88
C THR A 569 0.15 6.78 6.36
N ASP A 570 0.64 5.83 5.57
CA ASP A 570 0.83 4.45 6.02
C ASP A 570 2.09 4.36 6.90
N ILE A 571 1.86 4.08 8.19
CA ILE A 571 2.88 3.90 9.23
C ILE A 571 3.09 2.41 9.57
N ASN A 572 2.75 1.52 8.63
CA ASN A 572 2.80 0.06 8.68
C ASN A 572 1.72 -0.62 9.52
N ASP A 573 1.55 -0.19 10.78
CA ASP A 573 0.58 -0.79 11.71
C ASP A 573 -0.79 -0.12 11.64
N ALA A 574 -0.84 1.09 11.06
CA ALA A 574 -2.06 1.87 10.86
C ALA A 574 -1.91 2.83 9.67
N ILE A 575 -3.03 3.36 9.20
CA ILE A 575 -3.03 4.58 8.36
C ILE A 575 -3.33 5.76 9.28
N GLN A 576 -2.34 6.63 9.44
CA GLN A 576 -2.46 7.87 10.18
C GLN A 576 -3.16 8.93 9.33
N VAL A 577 -4.12 9.61 9.94
CA VAL A 577 -4.91 10.71 9.37
C VAL A 577 -4.62 11.98 10.17
N ASP A 578 -4.06 12.97 9.50
CA ASP A 578 -3.84 14.32 10.05
C ASP A 578 -4.73 15.31 9.31
N VAL A 579 -5.44 16.18 10.03
CA VAL A 579 -6.29 17.23 9.45
C VAL A 579 -5.81 18.59 9.94
N LEU A 580 -5.65 19.53 9.01
CA LEU A 580 -5.09 20.85 9.20
C LEU A 580 -6.00 21.91 8.57
N ARG A 581 -6.14 23.05 9.22
CA ARG A 581 -6.78 24.25 8.66
C ARG A 581 -5.81 25.41 8.65
N TYR A 582 -5.68 26.10 7.51
CA TYR A 582 -4.75 27.21 7.32
C TYR A 582 -5.34 28.60 7.61
N VAL A 583 -6.62 28.66 7.96
CA VAL A 583 -7.33 29.89 8.32
C VAL A 583 -7.90 29.83 9.74
N PRO A 584 -8.08 30.96 10.44
CA PRO A 584 -8.74 30.97 11.74
C PRO A 584 -10.18 30.44 11.68
N GLU A 585 -10.68 29.92 12.81
CA GLU A 585 -12.05 29.38 12.90
C GLU A 585 -13.12 30.43 12.54
N SER A 586 -12.91 31.69 12.94
CA SER A 586 -13.82 32.80 12.67
C SER A 586 -13.93 33.18 11.20
N SER A 587 -13.00 32.73 10.35
CA SER A 587 -12.98 33.07 8.93
C SER A 587 -13.84 32.14 8.06
N ARG A 588 -14.54 31.17 8.66
CA ARG A 588 -15.32 30.17 7.94
C ARG A 588 -16.70 29.98 8.55
N LEU A 589 -17.67 29.70 7.68
CA LEU A 589 -19.03 29.31 8.08
C LEU A 589 -19.08 27.86 8.58
N VAL A 590 -18.20 27.00 8.06
CA VAL A 590 -18.12 25.58 8.45
C VAL A 590 -17.04 25.40 9.52
N SER A 591 -17.44 24.89 10.68
CA SER A 591 -16.53 24.64 11.79
C SER A 591 -15.47 23.61 11.43
N PHE A 592 -14.26 23.75 11.99
CA PHE A 592 -13.16 22.82 11.75
C PHE A 592 -13.51 21.40 12.22
N LYS A 593 -14.29 21.33 13.28
CA LYS A 593 -14.88 20.10 13.81
C LYS A 593 -15.76 19.39 12.79
N SER A 594 -16.69 20.10 12.14
CA SER A 594 -17.54 19.50 11.09
C SER A 594 -16.69 18.94 9.96
N VAL A 595 -15.67 19.68 9.53
CA VAL A 595 -14.74 19.21 8.49
C VAL A 595 -14.01 17.93 8.91
N CYS A 596 -13.51 17.86 10.14
CA CYS A 596 -12.86 16.64 10.65
C CYS A 596 -13.82 15.43 10.64
N GLN A 597 -15.05 15.62 11.11
CA GLN A 597 -16.07 14.56 11.12
C GLN A 597 -16.49 14.13 9.71
N ASP A 598 -16.63 15.06 8.78
CA ASP A 598 -16.98 14.77 7.39
C ASP A 598 -15.85 14.06 6.64
N ILE A 599 -14.59 14.43 6.89
CA ILE A 599 -13.41 13.69 6.40
C ILE A 599 -13.43 12.27 6.97
N LEU A 600 -13.75 12.09 8.25
CA LEU A 600 -13.79 10.74 8.84
C LEU A 600 -14.90 9.88 8.22
N LYS A 601 -16.09 10.45 7.98
CA LYS A 601 -17.19 9.77 7.26
C LYS A 601 -16.77 9.39 5.83
N LEU A 602 -16.11 10.31 5.12
CA LEU A 602 -15.54 10.05 3.80
C LEU A 602 -14.56 8.87 3.83
N LEU A 603 -13.61 8.86 4.78
CA LEU A 603 -12.61 7.81 4.88
C LEU A 603 -13.20 6.44 5.24
N ARG A 604 -14.28 6.39 6.02
CA ARG A 604 -15.02 5.15 6.27
C ARG A 604 -15.62 4.62 4.96
N LYS A 605 -16.38 5.45 4.25
CA LYS A 605 -16.96 5.09 2.94
C LYS A 605 -15.90 4.62 1.94
N CYS A 606 -14.80 5.37 1.80
CA CYS A 606 -13.70 4.99 0.91
C CYS A 606 -13.01 3.69 1.35
N SER A 607 -12.94 3.40 2.65
CA SER A 607 -12.41 2.12 3.14
C SER A 607 -13.31 0.95 2.76
N ASP A 608 -14.62 1.10 2.96
CA ASP A 608 -15.62 0.07 2.63
C ASP A 608 -15.59 -0.23 1.12
N GLU A 609 -15.46 0.82 0.32
CA GLU A 609 -15.28 0.74 -1.12
C GLU A 609 -14.03 -0.07 -1.54
N VAL A 610 -12.89 0.12 -0.85
CA VAL A 610 -11.65 -0.64 -1.10
C VAL A 610 -11.81 -2.10 -0.70
N GLU A 611 -12.38 -2.37 0.46
CA GLU A 611 -12.66 -3.73 0.95
C GLU A 611 -13.60 -4.47 -0.01
N ASN A 612 -14.72 -3.86 -0.40
CA ASN A 612 -15.66 -4.45 -1.35
C ASN A 612 -15.04 -4.76 -2.72
N THR A 613 -14.11 -3.93 -3.18
CA THR A 613 -13.40 -4.14 -4.46
C THR A 613 -12.51 -5.39 -4.41
N LEU A 614 -11.90 -5.67 -3.26
CA LEU A 614 -11.00 -6.81 -3.07
C LEU A 614 -11.74 -8.09 -2.68
N TYR A 615 -12.87 -7.99 -1.97
CA TYR A 615 -13.65 -9.14 -1.50
C TYR A 615 -14.80 -9.56 -2.42
N GLY A 616 -15.32 -8.65 -3.25
CA GLY A 616 -16.50 -8.88 -4.10
C GLY A 616 -16.27 -9.76 -5.34
N TYR A 617 -15.02 -10.07 -5.71
CA TYR A 617 -14.73 -10.88 -6.90
C TYR A 617 -15.03 -12.37 -6.75
N HIS A 618 -15.14 -12.87 -5.51
CA HIS A 618 -15.31 -14.31 -5.24
C HIS A 618 -16.75 -14.71 -4.90
N GLY A 619 -17.75 -13.97 -5.39
CA GLY A 619 -19.16 -14.39 -5.37
C GLY A 619 -19.84 -14.48 -3.99
N HIS A 620 -19.12 -14.34 -2.89
CA HIS A 620 -19.68 -14.44 -1.55
C HIS A 620 -20.13 -13.07 -1.02
N ASN A 621 -21.36 -12.70 -1.35
CA ASN A 621 -22.10 -11.66 -0.61
C ASN A 621 -22.33 -12.14 0.83
N SER A 622 -21.40 -11.82 1.74
CA SER A 622 -21.67 -11.89 3.17
C SER A 622 -21.36 -10.56 3.80
N ALA A 623 -22.43 -9.88 4.25
CA ALA A 623 -22.33 -8.72 5.11
C ALA A 623 -21.65 -9.17 6.41
N GLN A 624 -20.36 -8.86 6.60
CA GLN A 624 -19.66 -9.11 7.85
C GLN A 624 -18.88 -7.87 8.31
N SER A 625 -18.82 -7.74 9.64
CA SER A 625 -18.13 -6.71 10.41
C SER A 625 -16.79 -6.30 9.78
N SER A 626 -16.62 -4.99 9.54
CA SER A 626 -15.36 -4.43 9.04
C SER A 626 -14.19 -4.99 9.85
N SER A 627 -13.17 -5.49 9.15
CA SER A 627 -11.91 -5.90 9.80
C SER A 627 -11.14 -4.72 10.39
N ARG A 628 -11.64 -3.51 10.14
CA ARG A 628 -11.04 -2.23 10.42
C ARG A 628 -11.73 -1.52 11.59
N ASP A 629 -10.94 -0.76 12.33
CA ASP A 629 -11.39 0.09 13.43
C ASP A 629 -10.71 1.47 13.32
N VAL A 630 -11.38 2.49 13.84
CA VAL A 630 -10.88 3.86 13.92
C VAL A 630 -10.49 4.15 15.37
N ARG A 631 -9.19 4.34 15.61
CA ARG A 631 -8.66 4.66 16.94
C ARG A 631 -8.20 6.10 17.01
N TYR A 632 -8.58 6.78 18.09
CA TYR A 632 -8.24 8.18 18.33
C TYR A 632 -6.95 8.26 19.14
N VAL A 633 -5.94 8.97 18.64
CA VAL A 633 -4.65 9.12 19.33
C VAL A 633 -4.84 10.01 20.57
N CYS A 634 -4.33 9.51 21.70
CA CYS A 634 -4.44 10.13 23.00
C CYS A 634 -3.21 10.99 23.31
N GLU A 635 -3.41 12.27 23.59
CA GLU A 635 -2.39 13.28 23.88
C GLU A 635 -2.09 13.44 25.39
N CYS A 636 -2.34 12.42 26.22
CA CYS A 636 -2.04 12.51 27.64
C CYS A 636 -0.52 12.54 27.91
N GLU A 637 -0.07 13.37 28.86
CA GLU A 637 1.36 13.59 29.21
C GLU A 637 2.07 12.36 29.83
N SER A 638 1.34 11.30 30.12
CA SER A 638 1.84 10.15 30.84
C SER A 638 2.34 9.03 29.93
N SER A 639 3.58 9.15 29.45
CA SER A 639 4.51 8.00 29.40
C SER A 639 5.95 8.39 29.08
N SER A 640 6.86 7.83 29.85
CA SER A 640 8.31 7.71 29.59
C SER A 640 8.67 6.84 28.36
N SER A 641 7.69 6.43 27.54
CA SER A 641 7.89 5.61 26.34
C SER A 641 7.28 6.32 25.14
N ASN A 642 8.04 6.54 24.06
CA ASN A 642 7.58 7.12 22.78
C ASN A 642 6.51 6.28 22.02
N LYS A 643 5.69 5.50 22.71
CA LYS A 643 4.67 4.61 22.11
C LYS A 643 3.33 5.33 22.05
N VAL A 644 2.69 5.33 20.88
CA VAL A 644 1.34 5.90 20.67
C VAL A 644 0.31 5.25 21.61
N HIS A 645 -0.53 6.09 22.22
CA HIS A 645 -1.64 5.66 23.06
C HIS A 645 -2.97 5.99 22.39
N TYR A 646 -4.02 5.25 22.74
CA TYR A 646 -5.35 5.43 22.20
C TYR A 646 -6.35 5.79 23.28
N ILE A 647 -7.30 6.64 22.92
CA ILE A 647 -8.49 6.93 23.74
C ILE A 647 -9.39 5.68 23.69
N LYS A 648 -9.81 5.20 24.85
CA LYS A 648 -10.83 4.16 24.96
C LYS A 648 -12.18 4.82 24.75
N VAL A 649 -12.81 4.49 23.63
CA VAL A 649 -14.15 4.97 23.27
C VAL A 649 -15.15 3.86 23.56
N ASP A 650 -16.19 4.17 24.34
CA ASP A 650 -17.38 3.30 24.43
C ASP A 650 -18.37 3.71 23.33
N ALA A 651 -18.92 2.71 22.64
CA ALA A 651 -19.63 2.84 21.36
C ALA A 651 -20.69 3.96 21.31
N GLU A 652 -20.70 4.67 20.17
CA GLU A 652 -21.75 5.55 19.60
C GLU A 652 -22.34 6.70 20.44
N LYS A 653 -22.03 6.82 21.74
CA LYS A 653 -22.71 7.79 22.64
C LYS A 653 -21.79 8.80 23.32
N GLN A 654 -20.48 8.75 23.06
CA GLN A 654 -19.52 9.60 23.76
C GLN A 654 -19.42 10.99 23.10
N THR A 655 -19.76 12.01 23.87
CA THR A 655 -19.71 13.43 23.53
C THR A 655 -18.43 14.09 24.07
N CYS A 656 -18.13 15.31 23.62
CA CYS A 656 -17.01 16.10 24.12
C CYS A 656 -17.03 16.37 25.63
N SER A 657 -18.19 16.25 26.26
CA SER A 657 -18.37 16.49 27.69
C SER A 657 -18.07 15.25 28.54
N ASP A 658 -17.98 14.07 27.93
CA ASP A 658 -17.80 12.81 28.65
C ASP A 658 -16.33 12.60 29.03
N PRO A 659 -16.05 12.04 30.23
CA PRO A 659 -14.70 11.68 30.60
C PRO A 659 -14.16 10.59 29.69
N VAL A 660 -12.91 10.74 29.26
CA VAL A 660 -12.20 9.76 28.43
C VAL A 660 -11.09 9.07 29.23
N TYR A 661 -10.79 7.83 28.83
CA TYR A 661 -9.72 7.03 29.41
C TYR A 661 -8.66 6.73 28.36
N CYS A 662 -7.41 6.73 28.75
CA CYS A 662 -6.31 6.26 27.91
C CYS A 662 -6.11 4.75 28.13
N HIS A 663 -5.86 3.99 27.06
CA HIS A 663 -5.64 2.54 27.16
C HIS A 663 -4.45 2.18 28.07
N LYS A 664 -3.45 3.08 28.19
CA LYS A 664 -2.30 2.89 29.08
C LYS A 664 -2.48 3.56 30.45
N VAL A 665 -3.17 4.70 30.48
CA VAL A 665 -3.27 5.55 31.65
C VAL A 665 -4.71 5.47 32.11
N ARG A 666 -4.98 4.60 33.09
CA ARG A 666 -6.33 4.30 33.60
C ARG A 666 -6.91 5.44 34.46
N ARG A 667 -6.63 6.70 34.11
CA ARG A 667 -7.18 7.89 34.76
C ARG A 667 -8.17 8.56 33.81
N ALA A 668 -9.35 8.89 34.35
CA ALA A 668 -10.34 9.69 33.64
C ALA A 668 -9.83 11.13 33.47
N ARG A 669 -10.03 11.71 32.28
CA ARG A 669 -9.75 13.12 32.00
C ARG A 669 -10.71 13.67 30.96
N SER A 670 -10.77 15.00 30.81
CA SER A 670 -11.43 15.62 29.67
C SER A 670 -10.58 15.46 28.40
N LEU A 671 -11.24 15.49 27.24
CA LEU A 671 -10.59 15.59 25.94
C LEU A 671 -9.75 16.88 25.85
N THR A 672 -8.65 16.84 25.12
CA THR A 672 -7.97 18.07 24.68
C THR A 672 -8.80 18.76 23.60
N GLN A 673 -8.54 20.05 23.36
CA GLN A 673 -9.19 20.77 22.26
C GLN A 673 -8.97 20.06 20.92
N ARG A 674 -7.76 19.55 20.67
CA ARG A 674 -7.41 18.84 19.43
C ARG A 674 -8.10 17.48 19.31
N GLU A 675 -8.26 16.75 20.40
CA GLU A 675 -8.98 15.47 20.43
C GLU A 675 -10.49 15.68 20.25
N SER A 676 -11.05 16.77 20.79
CA SER A 676 -12.49 17.08 20.75
C SER A 676 -13.05 17.27 19.33
N MET A 677 -12.17 17.47 18.33
CA MET A 677 -12.54 17.63 16.92
C MET A 677 -13.22 16.40 16.33
N TRP A 678 -13.05 15.23 16.97
CA TRP A 678 -13.57 13.95 16.46
C TRP A 678 -14.87 13.47 17.12
N PHE A 679 -15.27 14.06 18.25
CA PHE A 679 -16.41 13.62 19.06
C PHE A 679 -17.60 14.56 18.88
N GLU A 680 -18.83 14.13 19.13
CA GLU A 680 -20.01 15.00 19.02
C GLU A 680 -20.19 15.95 20.23
N GLY A 681 -21.00 16.99 20.07
CA GLY A 681 -21.27 17.99 21.12
C GLY A 681 -20.29 19.16 21.19
N GLU A 682 -20.64 20.23 21.91
CA GLU A 682 -19.75 21.39 22.04
C GLU A 682 -18.62 21.12 23.05
N PHE A 683 -17.41 21.55 22.71
CA PHE A 683 -16.32 21.58 23.66
C PHE A 683 -16.58 22.72 24.64
N LYS A 684 -17.03 22.39 25.85
CA LYS A 684 -17.14 23.37 26.93
C LYS A 684 -15.74 23.65 27.44
N ASP A 685 -15.13 24.73 26.93
CA ASP A 685 -14.04 25.36 27.66
C ASP A 685 -14.53 25.56 29.10
N LYS A 686 -13.74 25.11 30.08
CA LYS A 686 -13.95 25.49 31.49
C LYS A 686 -13.60 26.98 31.65
N LEU A 687 -14.31 27.87 30.94
CA LEU A 687 -14.44 29.30 31.24
C LEU A 687 -15.57 29.99 30.42
N PRO A 688 -16.86 29.58 30.47
CA PRO A 688 -17.92 30.27 29.75
C PRO A 688 -18.61 31.38 30.57
N PHE A 689 -17.93 32.02 31.53
CA PHE A 689 -18.54 33.09 32.34
C PHE A 689 -18.08 34.52 31.98
N LEU A 690 -16.98 34.68 31.22
CA LEU A 690 -16.47 36.02 30.88
C LEU A 690 -16.91 36.57 29.51
N LYS A 691 -17.47 35.74 28.62
CA LYS A 691 -17.97 36.22 27.32
C LYS A 691 -19.35 36.88 27.39
N TYR A 692 -20.14 36.64 28.45
CA TYR A 692 -21.47 37.20 28.61
C TYR A 692 -21.52 38.57 29.31
N LEU A 693 -20.41 39.06 29.85
CA LEU A 693 -20.39 40.37 30.53
C LEU A 693 -20.28 41.57 29.57
N PHE A 694 -20.02 41.35 28.27
CA PHE A 694 -19.80 42.43 27.31
C PHE A 694 -21.00 42.76 26.40
N PHE A 695 -22.14 42.08 26.54
CA PHE A 695 -23.27 42.27 25.61
C PHE A 695 -24.58 42.80 26.18
N GLY A 696 -24.58 43.39 27.39
CA GLY A 696 -25.75 44.14 27.80
C GLY A 696 -25.63 44.88 29.11
N VAL A 697 -25.24 46.16 29.08
CA VAL A 697 -25.94 47.27 29.76
C VAL A 697 -25.55 48.59 29.07
N GLY A 698 -26.26 48.97 28.01
CA GLY A 698 -26.18 50.30 27.42
C GLY A 698 -27.06 51.27 28.20
N LEU A 699 -26.45 52.18 28.97
CA LEU A 699 -26.85 53.55 29.36
C LEU A 699 -26.32 53.94 30.75
N PHE A 700 -26.10 53.00 31.68
CA PHE A 700 -25.60 53.32 33.03
C PHE A 700 -24.11 53.67 33.07
N SER A 701 -23.35 53.28 32.05
CA SER A 701 -21.90 53.54 31.99
C SER A 701 -21.54 54.98 31.62
N LEU A 702 -22.45 55.75 30.99
CA LEU A 702 -22.15 57.11 30.51
C LEU A 702 -22.09 58.15 31.64
N ILE A 703 -22.90 57.97 32.69
CA ILE A 703 -22.96 58.88 33.85
C ILE A 703 -21.73 58.67 34.76
N ILE A 704 -21.31 57.42 34.93
CA ILE A 704 -20.09 57.08 35.66
C ILE A 704 -18.85 57.58 34.91
N LEU A 705 -18.86 57.52 33.57
CA LEU A 705 -17.79 58.05 32.72
C LEU A 705 -17.64 59.56 32.84
N LEU A 706 -18.74 60.34 32.91
CA LEU A 706 -18.68 61.80 33.07
C LEU A 706 -18.22 62.23 34.47
N ILE A 707 -18.60 61.48 35.52
CA ILE A 707 -18.15 61.73 36.89
C ILE A 707 -16.65 61.41 37.05
N LEU A 708 -16.15 60.37 36.37
CA LEU A 708 -14.73 60.02 36.35
C LEU A 708 -13.88 60.98 35.53
N ILE A 709 -14.40 61.55 34.43
CA ILE A 709 -13.70 62.55 33.63
C ILE A 709 -13.48 63.85 34.42
N GLY A 710 -14.42 64.24 35.28
CA GLY A 710 -14.26 65.39 36.19
C GLY A 710 -13.18 65.18 37.27
N PHE A 711 -12.93 63.93 37.66
CA PHE A 711 -11.95 63.60 38.70
C PHE A 711 -10.53 63.36 38.15
N LEU A 712 -10.38 63.19 36.82
CA LEU A 712 -9.11 62.83 36.16
C LEU A 712 -8.30 64.01 35.59
N LEU A 713 -8.77 65.26 35.74
CA LEU A 713 -7.95 66.45 35.43
C LEU A 713 -7.05 66.89 36.60
N GLY A 714 -7.07 66.18 37.73
CA GLY A 714 -6.18 66.39 38.86
C GLY A 714 -5.29 65.18 39.11
N THR A 715 -4.07 65.22 38.57
CA THR A 715 -2.90 64.36 38.88
C THR A 715 -2.74 63.02 38.12
N GLY A 716 -1.67 62.98 37.29
CA GLY A 716 -0.72 61.86 37.20
C GLY A 716 -1.05 60.66 36.29
N LEU A 717 -0.40 60.60 35.12
CA LEU A 717 -0.43 59.50 34.13
C LEU A 717 -0.28 58.08 34.73
N VAL A 718 -1.17 57.16 34.34
CA VAL A 718 -0.93 55.70 34.35
C VAL A 718 -1.36 55.11 33.00
N ASN A 719 -0.44 54.33 32.43
CA ASN A 719 -0.47 53.69 31.12
C ASN A 719 -1.19 52.33 31.22
N ILE A 720 -2.19 52.06 30.36
CA ILE A 720 -2.93 50.79 30.33
C ILE A 720 -2.54 50.03 29.05
N ASN A 721 -1.80 48.93 29.20
CA ASN A 721 -1.62 47.92 28.16
C ASN A 721 -2.47 46.69 28.47
N SER A 722 -3.30 46.31 27.50
CA SER A 722 -4.12 45.11 27.47
C SER A 722 -3.28 43.83 27.33
N THR A 723 -3.68 42.80 28.06
CA THR A 723 -3.05 41.48 28.21
C THR A 723 -3.10 40.64 26.93
N THR A 724 -1.96 40.57 26.23
CA THR A 724 -1.54 39.49 25.34
C THR A 724 -0.34 38.78 25.98
N ALA A 725 -0.55 37.95 26.99
CA ALA A 725 0.53 37.23 27.66
C ALA A 725 0.29 35.72 27.50
N ASP A 726 0.99 35.13 26.52
CA ASP A 726 1.46 33.73 26.50
C ASP A 726 2.04 33.31 25.13
N LYS A 727 2.04 34.21 24.14
CA LYS A 727 2.75 34.02 22.86
C LYS A 727 4.13 34.68 22.76
N GLU A 728 4.58 35.43 23.79
CA GLU A 728 5.79 36.26 23.68
C GLU A 728 7.10 35.63 24.20
N ASN A 729 7.11 34.41 24.76
CA ASN A 729 8.31 33.85 25.40
C ASN A 729 9.02 32.72 24.65
N ILE A 730 8.59 32.36 23.43
CA ILE A 730 9.21 31.27 22.64
C ILE A 730 10.37 31.82 21.80
N LEU A 731 11.58 31.29 22.06
CA LEU A 731 12.80 31.59 21.34
C LEU A 731 12.90 30.75 20.06
N THR A 732 12.85 31.42 18.91
CA THR A 732 13.27 30.83 17.62
C THR A 732 14.74 31.14 17.31
N ILE A 733 15.29 30.52 16.26
CA ILE A 733 16.62 30.82 15.70
C ILE A 733 16.84 32.32 15.41
N GLY A 734 15.77 33.10 15.18
CA GLY A 734 15.85 34.55 15.01
C GLY A 734 16.40 35.29 16.23
N HIS A 735 16.32 34.69 17.42
CA HIS A 735 16.83 35.25 18.68
C HIS A 735 18.24 34.75 19.03
N LEU A 736 18.93 34.01 18.13
CA LEU A 736 20.27 33.48 18.40
C LEU A 736 21.26 34.58 18.81
N ARG A 737 21.26 35.72 18.10
CA ARG A 737 22.13 36.85 18.43
C ARG A 737 21.81 37.40 19.82
N GLU A 738 20.53 37.58 20.12
CA GLU A 738 20.10 38.06 21.43
C GLU A 738 20.46 37.09 22.56
N ALA A 739 20.35 35.77 22.34
CA ALA A 739 20.76 34.76 23.32
C ALA A 739 22.26 34.76 23.57
N LEU A 740 23.07 34.95 22.51
CA LEU A 740 24.52 35.10 22.63
C LEU A 740 24.89 36.38 23.38
N ASP A 741 24.29 37.51 23.01
CA ASP A 741 24.53 38.79 23.68
C ASP A 741 24.18 38.71 25.18
N VAL A 742 23.10 38.01 25.54
CA VAL A 742 22.71 37.84 26.95
C VAL A 742 23.70 36.96 27.72
N LEU A 743 24.21 35.90 27.12
CA LEU A 743 25.21 35.03 27.75
C LEU A 743 26.56 35.75 27.89
N GLU A 744 26.95 36.51 26.87
CA GLU A 744 28.18 37.31 26.88
C GLU A 744 28.10 38.43 27.93
N ASN A 745 27.01 39.20 27.95
CA ASN A 745 26.77 40.24 28.97
C ASN A 745 26.61 39.68 30.38
N GLY A 746 26.18 38.42 30.49
CA GLY A 746 26.15 37.67 31.75
C GLY A 746 27.50 37.07 32.15
N HIS A 747 28.56 37.21 31.32
CA HIS A 747 29.88 36.58 31.50
C HIS A 747 29.86 35.05 31.55
N PHE A 748 29.02 34.41 30.72
CA PHE A 748 29.01 32.95 30.58
C PHE A 748 30.32 32.44 29.93
N PRO A 749 31.03 31.48 30.54
CA PRO A 749 32.28 30.96 29.99
C PRO A 749 32.00 30.02 28.80
N SER A 750 32.43 30.41 27.61
CA SER A 750 32.18 29.70 26.35
C SER A 750 32.73 28.26 26.33
N ASN A 751 33.76 27.94 27.11
CA ASN A 751 34.28 26.57 27.27
C ASN A 751 33.29 25.60 27.94
N LYS A 752 32.23 26.09 28.59
CA LYS A 752 31.15 25.26 29.18
C LYS A 752 30.01 24.96 28.22
N TRP A 753 30.14 25.29 26.93
CA TRP A 753 29.09 25.11 25.92
C TRP A 753 28.55 23.68 25.80
N SER A 754 29.39 22.67 26.01
CA SER A 754 28.98 21.25 25.92
C SER A 754 28.08 20.86 27.09
N ASN A 755 28.44 21.26 28.31
CA ASN A 755 27.60 21.09 29.51
C ASN A 755 26.27 21.87 29.41
N LEU A 756 26.32 23.07 28.81
CA LEU A 756 25.12 23.84 28.52
C LEU A 756 24.23 23.10 27.51
N GLY A 757 24.80 22.60 26.42
CA GLY A 757 24.08 21.83 25.40
C GLY A 757 23.38 20.60 25.97
N LEU A 758 24.05 19.86 26.86
CA LEU A 758 23.45 18.74 27.58
C LEU A 758 22.30 19.17 28.48
N SER A 759 22.48 20.29 29.20
CA SER A 759 21.45 20.84 30.09
C SER A 759 20.24 21.39 29.33
N LEU A 760 20.44 21.77 28.07
CA LEU A 760 19.40 22.16 27.10
C LEU A 760 18.74 20.95 26.40
N GLY A 761 19.18 19.72 26.69
CA GLY A 761 18.58 18.49 26.16
C GLY A 761 19.12 18.03 24.80
N LEU A 762 20.25 18.56 24.34
CA LEU A 762 20.91 18.11 23.11
C LEU A 762 21.61 16.75 23.31
N LEU A 763 21.54 15.88 22.29
CA LEU A 763 22.14 14.54 22.32
C LEU A 763 23.67 14.60 22.19
N ASN A 764 24.39 13.80 23.00
CA ASN A 764 25.86 13.68 22.98
C ASN A 764 26.48 13.57 21.57
N PRO A 765 26.01 12.69 20.66
CA PRO A 765 26.62 12.57 19.32
C PRO A 765 26.60 13.86 18.49
N LYS A 766 25.65 14.76 18.74
CA LYS A 766 25.56 16.05 18.05
C LYS A 766 26.52 17.08 18.64
N LEU A 767 26.74 17.04 19.95
CA LEU A 767 27.74 17.86 20.63
C LEU A 767 29.15 17.41 20.23
N ASP A 768 29.41 16.10 20.19
CA ASP A 768 30.67 15.53 19.68
C ASP A 768 30.92 15.96 18.23
N ALA A 769 29.88 15.99 17.40
CA ALA A 769 29.99 16.49 16.02
C ALA A 769 30.30 18.00 15.96
N ILE A 770 29.76 18.82 16.87
CA ILE A 770 30.11 20.24 16.96
C ILE A 770 31.58 20.40 17.36
N GLU A 771 32.05 19.65 18.36
CA GLU A 771 33.44 19.70 18.83
C GLU A 771 34.44 19.25 17.77
N ASN A 772 34.14 18.17 17.05
CA ASN A 772 34.98 17.66 15.96
C ASN A 772 35.06 18.63 14.76
N ASN A 773 33.98 19.38 14.50
CA ASN A 773 33.94 20.36 13.40
C ASN A 773 34.64 21.68 13.74
N TYR A 774 34.72 22.04 15.02
CA TYR A 774 35.29 23.31 15.49
C TYR A 774 36.24 23.08 16.70
N PRO A 775 37.31 22.29 16.54
CA PRO A 775 38.20 21.97 17.64
C PRO A 775 38.91 23.23 18.14
N LYS A 776 38.96 23.41 19.47
CA LYS A 776 39.59 24.56 20.17
C LYS A 776 38.92 25.93 19.95
N ASP A 777 37.77 26.00 19.29
CA ASP A 777 37.00 27.24 19.10
C ASP A 777 35.71 27.22 19.94
N SER A 778 35.86 27.48 21.23
CA SER A 778 34.76 27.37 22.20
C SER A 778 33.62 28.37 21.99
N GLU A 779 33.90 29.55 21.43
CA GLU A 779 32.87 30.54 21.08
C GLU A 779 32.01 30.06 19.91
N ARG A 780 32.66 29.51 18.87
CA ARG A 780 31.94 28.97 17.72
C ARG A 780 31.17 27.70 18.07
N CYS A 781 31.70 26.89 18.97
CA CYS A 781 30.96 25.75 19.51
C CYS A 781 29.74 26.19 20.32
N LEU A 782 29.84 27.22 21.17
CA LEU A 782 28.69 27.80 21.88
C LEU A 782 27.63 28.32 20.91
N GLN A 783 28.04 29.06 19.88
CA GLN A 783 27.14 29.54 18.84
C GLN A 783 26.42 28.39 18.13
N LYS A 784 27.13 27.31 17.76
CA LYS A 784 26.55 26.15 17.08
C LYS A 784 25.65 25.33 18.00
N CYS A 785 25.99 25.23 19.27
CA CYS A 785 25.17 24.60 20.30
C CYS A 785 23.82 25.31 20.47
N LEU A 786 23.83 26.64 20.64
CA LEU A 786 22.59 27.43 20.73
C LEU A 786 21.81 27.44 19.41
N THR A 787 22.50 27.44 18.27
CA THR A 787 21.85 27.30 16.96
C THR A 787 21.10 25.97 16.86
N LEU A 788 21.74 24.88 17.29
CA LEU A 788 21.15 23.56 17.29
C LEU A 788 19.94 23.50 18.25
N TRP A 789 20.08 24.01 19.47
CA TRP A 789 19.00 24.08 20.46
C TRP A 789 17.80 24.89 19.95
N LEU A 790 18.01 26.11 19.45
CA LEU A 790 16.94 26.98 18.92
C LEU A 790 16.30 26.47 17.62
N THR A 791 16.90 25.47 16.98
CA THR A 791 16.36 24.83 15.76
C THR A 791 15.59 23.54 16.09
N GLU A 792 15.97 22.84 17.16
CA GLU A 792 15.42 21.52 17.52
C GLU A 792 14.38 21.58 18.66
N ASP A 793 14.46 22.56 19.56
CA ASP A 793 13.52 22.72 20.67
C ASP A 793 12.36 23.67 20.29
N ILE A 794 11.17 23.09 20.09
CA ILE A 794 9.94 23.81 19.73
C ILE A 794 9.34 24.63 20.89
N GLU A 795 9.89 24.47 22.09
CA GLU A 795 9.49 25.18 23.31
C GLU A 795 10.71 25.87 23.96
N ALA A 796 11.71 26.28 23.19
CA ALA A 796 12.84 27.03 23.72
C ALA A 796 12.34 28.34 24.35
N THR A 797 12.72 28.64 25.59
CA THR A 797 12.35 29.88 26.30
C THR A 797 13.53 30.45 27.06
N TRP A 798 13.46 31.73 27.43
CA TRP A 798 14.47 32.34 28.31
C TRP A 798 14.58 31.65 29.66
N SER A 799 13.49 31.07 30.18
CA SER A 799 13.51 30.29 31.43
C SER A 799 14.30 29.00 31.26
N LYS A 800 14.07 28.23 30.17
CA LYS A 800 14.85 27.02 29.88
C LYS A 800 16.33 27.31 29.72
N LEU A 801 16.68 28.43 29.07
CA LEU A 801 18.08 28.85 28.97
C LEU A 801 18.67 29.18 30.35
N ALA A 802 17.94 29.93 31.17
CA ALA A 802 18.37 30.24 32.54
C ALA A 802 18.57 28.98 33.39
N ASP A 803 17.64 28.03 33.34
CA ASP A 803 17.71 26.77 34.10
C ASP A 803 18.87 25.88 33.61
N ALA A 804 19.11 25.84 32.30
CA ALA A 804 20.23 25.11 31.74
C ALA A 804 21.58 25.74 32.13
N VAL A 805 21.68 27.07 32.12
CA VAL A 805 22.87 27.80 32.60
C VAL A 805 23.10 27.55 34.09
N ASP A 806 22.05 27.54 34.91
CA ASP A 806 22.11 27.22 36.34
C ASP A 806 22.71 25.83 36.58
N LYS A 807 22.28 24.84 35.77
CA LYS A 807 22.80 23.46 35.79
C LYS A 807 24.28 23.34 35.39
N THR A 808 24.86 24.32 34.70
CA THR A 808 26.31 24.35 34.41
C THR A 808 27.16 24.89 35.58
N GLY A 809 26.52 25.29 36.68
CA GLY A 809 27.14 25.91 37.85
C GLY A 809 27.20 27.44 37.80
N GLU A 810 26.75 28.05 36.71
CA GLU A 810 26.81 29.50 36.46
C GLU A 810 25.58 30.25 37.01
N LYS A 811 25.37 30.16 38.33
CA LYS A 811 24.18 30.70 39.01
C LYS A 811 23.98 32.20 38.84
N ALA A 812 25.07 32.97 38.81
CA ALA A 812 25.04 34.43 38.62
C ALA A 812 24.55 34.80 37.21
N VAL A 813 24.96 34.04 36.19
CA VAL A 813 24.53 34.20 34.80
C VAL A 813 23.05 33.81 34.65
N ALA A 814 22.63 32.70 35.27
CA ALA A 814 21.23 32.29 35.29
C ALA A 814 20.33 33.35 35.95
N ALA A 815 20.75 33.91 37.09
CA ALA A 815 20.05 35.01 37.75
C ALA A 815 19.99 36.26 36.86
N TYR A 816 21.08 36.60 36.15
CA TYR A 816 21.12 37.70 35.19
C TYR A 816 20.09 37.51 34.06
N ILE A 817 19.99 36.31 33.49
CA ILE A 817 19.00 35.97 32.45
C ILE A 817 17.58 36.12 33.01
N ARG A 818 17.30 35.58 34.20
CA ARG A 818 15.99 35.68 34.85
C ARG A 818 15.59 37.15 35.08
N ILE A 819 16.50 37.98 35.59
CA ILE A 819 16.24 39.41 35.85
C ILE A 819 16.01 40.21 34.55
N ARG A 820 16.78 39.93 33.50
CA ARG A 820 16.78 40.74 32.27
C ARG A 820 15.73 40.30 31.25
N LYS A 821 15.40 39.02 31.20
CA LYS A 821 14.61 38.42 30.11
C LYS A 821 13.35 37.69 30.56
N VAL A 822 13.25 37.27 31.82
CA VAL A 822 12.04 36.64 32.35
C VAL A 822 11.19 37.70 33.04
N LYS A 823 10.26 38.32 32.29
CA LYS A 823 9.30 39.30 32.83
C LYS A 823 8.13 38.58 33.53
N ASN A 824 8.37 37.98 34.69
CA ASN A 824 7.32 37.69 35.65
C ASN A 824 7.89 37.57 37.07
N LYS A 825 7.34 38.37 37.99
CA LYS A 825 7.69 38.36 39.43
C LYS A 825 7.02 37.20 40.19
N SER A 826 6.31 36.29 39.50
CA SER A 826 5.57 35.18 40.09
C SER A 826 6.28 33.81 40.00
N GLU A 827 7.49 33.75 39.46
CA GLU A 827 8.31 32.52 39.33
C GLU A 827 9.74 32.66 39.92
N LEU A 828 10.02 33.76 40.63
CA LEU A 828 11.16 33.90 41.54
C LEU A 828 10.70 33.53 42.95
#